data_AF-A0AAD6QPT8-F1
#
_entry.id   AF-A0AAD6QPT8-F1
#
_cell.length_a   1.000
_cell.length_b   1.000
_cell.length_c   1.000
_cell.angle_alpha   90.00
_cell.angle_beta   90.00
_cell.angle_gamma   90.00
#
_symmetry.space_group_name_H-M   'P 1'
#
loop_
_entity.id
_entity.type
_entity.pdbx_description
1 polymer ?
#
loop_
_entity_poly.entity_id
_entity_poly.type
_entity_poly.pdbx_seq_one_letter_code
_entity_poly.pdbx_strand_id
1 'polypeptide(L)'
;MDFFAHFKIWVLTLCLVFQSGYGFYLPGSYPHNYGIGDTLSVKVNSITSIETEIPFSYYSLPFCKPLEGVKDSAENLGEVLMGDRIENSPYKFKMHTNETDIFLCRTDPLSGDHFKLLKKRIDEMYQVNLILDNLPAIRYAKKESYFLRWTGYPLGIKVQDAYYVFNHLKFTVLVHKYEEANVARVMGTGDGSELIPTVGSGGSELPGYMVVGFEVVPCSVMHDAQSVKNLKPYEKYPSPIKCDPTTVAMLIKENEPIVFTYEVTFEESDIKWPSRWDAYLKMEGSKVHWFSILNSLMVITFLAGIVLVIFLRTVRRDLTRYEELDKEAQAQMNEELSGWKLVVGDVFRAPTNSGLLCVMVGDGVQILGMAVVTVMFAALGFMSPASRGTLIIGMLIFYMILGIAAGYVAVRLWRTIGCGDKKGWVSVSWKVACCFPGIAFLILTTLNFLLWGSHSTGAIPFSLFVVLIFMWFCISVPLTLVGGYFGAKAPHIEYPVRTNQIPREIPAQKYPSWLLVFGAGTLPFGTLFIELFFIMSSIWMGRVYYVFGFLLIVFILLVVVCAEVSLVLTYMHLCVEDWKWWWKSFFASGSVAIYIFLYSVNYLIFELKSLSGPVSEALYLGYSLLMALAIMFAMGSVGFLSSFWFVHYFEVGLKNFPAPSVTALRRTILSFGAEMNATLHRMGGISRMYFVHSVLYEDRMQGILRVSCSANEPLKVMISGAPAYGKGSQCELIVKKVKARLEIYKKNAESILSTCSNIMVKIDGNHQKEVAFQEIGSFLSQVQKDKAKLVKPGKCFQVLKFLYKFAQGLYL
;
A
#
# COMPACT_ATOMS: atom_id res chain seq x y z
N MET A 1 0.69 26.36 -38.20
CA MET A 1 -0.70 26.09 -37.79
C MET A 1 -1.14 24.68 -38.18
N ASP A 2 -0.39 23.96 -39.03
CA ASP A 2 -0.76 22.64 -39.57
C ASP A 2 -0.77 21.49 -38.56
N PHE A 3 0.02 21.57 -37.49
CA PHE A 3 0.01 20.55 -36.42
C PHE A 3 -1.32 20.51 -35.67
N PHE A 4 -1.97 21.66 -35.46
CA PHE A 4 -3.28 21.74 -34.82
C PHE A 4 -4.40 21.23 -35.73
N ALA A 5 -4.27 21.39 -37.05
CA ALA A 5 -5.20 20.84 -38.02
C ALA A 5 -5.11 19.31 -38.06
N HIS A 6 -3.90 18.75 -38.09
CA HIS A 6 -3.70 17.31 -38.04
C HIS A 6 -4.14 16.70 -36.70
N PHE A 7 -3.90 17.39 -35.58
CA PHE A 7 -4.38 16.96 -34.27
C PHE A 7 -5.91 16.97 -34.17
N LYS A 8 -6.58 18.01 -34.71
CA LYS A 8 -8.04 18.04 -34.79
C LYS A 8 -8.61 16.92 -35.64
N ILE A 9 -7.99 16.64 -36.79
CA ILE A 9 -8.40 15.53 -37.67
C ILE A 9 -8.26 14.21 -36.90
N TRP A 10 -7.11 13.94 -36.27
CA TRP A 10 -6.89 12.74 -35.46
C TRP A 10 -7.88 12.57 -34.31
N VAL A 11 -8.21 13.65 -33.59
CA VAL A 11 -9.22 13.64 -32.53
C VAL A 11 -10.61 13.38 -33.10
N LEU A 12 -10.94 13.96 -34.25
CA LEU A 12 -12.22 13.69 -34.94
C LEU A 12 -12.30 12.23 -35.42
N THR A 13 -11.23 11.68 -35.97
CA THR A 13 -11.19 10.27 -36.37
C THR A 13 -11.32 9.36 -35.16
N LEU A 14 -10.66 9.68 -34.05
CA LEU A 14 -10.79 8.91 -32.80
C LEU A 14 -12.23 8.95 -32.26
N CYS A 15 -12.88 10.11 -32.26
CA CYS A 15 -14.27 10.26 -31.85
C CYS A 15 -15.27 9.54 -32.79
N LEU A 16 -15.00 9.50 -34.10
CA LEU A 16 -15.81 8.77 -35.07
C LEU A 16 -15.65 7.25 -34.93
N VAL A 17 -14.46 6.75 -34.59
CA VAL A 17 -14.22 5.33 -34.27
C VAL A 17 -14.99 4.92 -33.00
N PHE A 18 -15.09 5.81 -32.01
CA PHE A 18 -15.87 5.56 -30.79
C PHE A 18 -17.39 5.46 -31.03
N GLN A 19 -17.95 6.07 -32.08
CA GLN A 19 -19.38 5.94 -32.41
C GLN A 19 -19.77 4.59 -33.04
N SER A 20 -18.79 3.76 -33.43
CA SER A 20 -19.06 2.39 -33.91
C SER A 20 -19.04 1.32 -32.82
N GLY A 21 -18.96 1.71 -31.54
CA GLY A 21 -19.12 0.80 -30.42
C GLY A 21 -20.58 0.40 -30.28
N TYR A 22 -20.94 -0.84 -30.67
CA TYR A 22 -22.07 -1.52 -30.05
C TYR A 22 -21.92 -1.40 -28.53
N GLY A 23 -23.00 -1.02 -27.85
CA GLY A 23 -23.00 -0.70 -26.41
C GLY A 23 -22.16 -1.71 -25.63
N PHE A 24 -21.26 -1.18 -24.79
CA PHE A 24 -20.36 -1.97 -23.97
C PHE A 24 -21.18 -2.86 -23.03
N TYR A 25 -21.44 -4.11 -23.45
CA TYR A 25 -22.08 -5.11 -22.61
C TYR A 25 -21.06 -5.50 -21.54
N LEU A 26 -21.28 -5.04 -20.30
CA LEU A 26 -20.59 -5.57 -19.13
C LEU A 26 -21.30 -6.87 -18.75
N PRO A 27 -20.67 -8.04 -18.92
CA PRO A 27 -21.31 -9.30 -18.55
C PRO A 27 -21.69 -9.29 -17.06
N GLY A 28 -22.95 -9.61 -16.76
CA GLY A 28 -23.49 -9.64 -15.41
C GLY A 28 -24.01 -8.29 -14.87
N SER A 29 -23.99 -7.20 -15.65
CA SER A 29 -24.60 -5.92 -15.25
C SER A 29 -26.11 -5.84 -15.51
N TYR A 30 -26.66 -6.73 -16.35
CA TYR A 30 -28.09 -6.78 -16.66
C TYR A 30 -28.69 -8.17 -16.34
N PRO A 31 -29.92 -8.22 -15.84
CA PRO A 31 -30.62 -9.47 -15.60
C PRO A 31 -30.98 -10.13 -16.93
N HIS A 32 -30.59 -11.40 -17.10
CA HIS A 32 -31.10 -12.22 -18.19
C HIS A 32 -32.43 -12.84 -17.76
N ASN A 33 -33.48 -12.60 -18.54
CA ASN A 33 -34.78 -13.21 -18.30
C ASN A 33 -34.84 -14.55 -19.04
N TYR A 34 -35.12 -15.63 -18.31
CA TYR A 34 -35.28 -16.98 -18.88
C TYR A 34 -36.73 -17.43 -18.76
N GLY A 35 -37.32 -17.87 -19.88
CA GLY A 35 -38.61 -18.54 -19.91
C GLY A 35 -38.53 -19.98 -19.40
N ILE A 36 -39.68 -20.57 -19.07
CA ILE A 36 -39.76 -21.98 -18.65
C ILE A 36 -39.31 -22.87 -19.82
N GLY A 37 -38.36 -23.77 -19.57
CA GLY A 37 -37.80 -24.67 -20.58
C GLY A 37 -36.62 -24.11 -21.38
N ASP A 38 -36.25 -22.84 -21.19
CA ASP A 38 -35.05 -22.26 -21.81
C ASP A 38 -33.79 -23.02 -21.39
N THR A 39 -32.87 -23.21 -22.32
CA THR A 39 -31.63 -23.92 -22.05
C THR A 39 -30.63 -23.04 -21.30
N LEU A 40 -30.26 -23.44 -20.10
CA LEU A 40 -29.18 -22.80 -19.35
C LEU A 40 -27.85 -23.51 -19.64
N SER A 41 -26.85 -22.75 -20.06
CA SER A 41 -25.51 -23.26 -20.35
C SER A 41 -24.62 -23.13 -19.12
N VAL A 42 -24.25 -24.28 -18.53
CA VAL A 42 -23.23 -24.33 -17.48
C VAL A 42 -21.86 -24.24 -18.13
N LYS A 43 -20.99 -23.39 -17.60
CA LYS A 43 -19.60 -23.25 -18.02
C LYS A 43 -18.67 -23.87 -16.97
N VAL A 44 -17.53 -24.37 -17.41
CA VAL A 44 -16.44 -24.85 -16.55
C VAL A 44 -15.28 -23.86 -16.62
N ASN A 45 -14.59 -23.62 -15.52
CA ASN A 45 -13.33 -22.87 -15.50
C ASN A 45 -12.17 -23.82 -15.18
N SER A 46 -10.93 -23.34 -15.33
CA SER A 46 -9.71 -24.01 -14.89
C SER A 46 -9.87 -24.58 -13.47
N ILE A 47 -9.34 -25.79 -13.26
CA ILE A 47 -9.25 -26.38 -11.93
C ILE A 47 -8.16 -25.66 -11.13
N THR A 48 -8.47 -25.35 -9.88
CA THR A 48 -7.59 -24.58 -9.00
C THR A 48 -7.35 -25.34 -7.70
N SER A 49 -6.18 -25.17 -7.11
CA SER A 49 -5.82 -25.77 -5.82
C SER A 49 -5.35 -24.67 -4.86
N ILE A 50 -5.76 -24.78 -3.61
CA ILE A 50 -5.31 -23.91 -2.51
C ILE A 50 -3.87 -24.26 -2.10
N GLU A 51 -3.40 -25.47 -2.42
CA GLU A 51 -2.06 -25.94 -2.10
C GLU A 51 -1.04 -25.66 -3.19
N THR A 52 -1.41 -25.55 -4.45
CA THR A 52 -0.42 -25.36 -5.52
C THR A 52 -0.61 -24.03 -6.25
N GLU A 53 -1.79 -23.40 -6.17
CA GLU A 53 -2.12 -22.13 -6.84
C GLU A 53 -1.89 -22.10 -8.37
N ILE A 54 -1.54 -23.22 -8.98
CA ILE A 54 -1.33 -23.35 -10.42
C ILE A 54 -2.64 -23.86 -11.05
N PRO A 55 -3.27 -23.09 -11.94
CA PRO A 55 -4.46 -23.55 -12.63
C PRO A 55 -4.11 -24.56 -13.72
N PHE A 56 -4.97 -25.56 -13.89
CA PHE A 56 -4.92 -26.52 -15.00
C PHE A 56 -6.27 -26.55 -15.74
N SER A 57 -6.27 -27.00 -17.00
CA SER A 57 -7.50 -27.10 -17.78
C SER A 57 -8.41 -28.17 -17.17
N TYR A 58 -9.71 -27.92 -17.15
CA TYR A 58 -10.71 -28.90 -16.74
C TYR A 58 -10.56 -30.20 -17.56
N TYR A 59 -10.47 -30.11 -18.89
CA TYR A 59 -10.33 -31.26 -19.79
C TYR A 59 -8.93 -31.91 -19.82
N SER A 60 -7.99 -31.47 -18.97
CA SER A 60 -6.73 -32.19 -18.77
C SER A 60 -6.91 -33.50 -18.00
N LEU A 61 -7.99 -33.57 -17.20
CA LEU A 61 -8.43 -34.77 -16.51
C LEU A 61 -9.46 -35.54 -17.36
N PRO A 62 -9.67 -36.84 -17.10
CA PRO A 62 -10.59 -37.68 -17.85
C PRO A 62 -12.06 -37.37 -17.51
N PHE A 63 -12.50 -36.13 -17.74
CA PHE A 63 -13.89 -35.70 -17.64
C PHE A 63 -14.63 -35.86 -18.96
N CYS A 64 -15.96 -35.84 -18.87
CA CYS A 64 -16.85 -35.87 -20.03
C CYS A 64 -16.67 -34.64 -20.92
N LYS A 65 -16.40 -34.84 -22.20
CA LYS A 65 -16.36 -33.76 -23.20
C LYS A 65 -17.76 -33.54 -23.78
N PRO A 66 -18.15 -32.29 -24.09
CA PRO A 66 -19.41 -31.99 -24.75
C PRO A 66 -19.43 -32.55 -26.18
N LEU A 67 -20.60 -32.97 -26.65
CA LEU A 67 -20.80 -33.56 -27.99
C LEU A 67 -20.44 -32.60 -29.13
N GLU A 68 -20.58 -31.29 -28.90
CA GLU A 68 -20.32 -30.21 -29.87
C GLU A 68 -18.83 -29.80 -29.94
N GLY A 69 -17.96 -30.49 -29.20
CA GLY A 69 -16.57 -30.13 -29.02
C GLY A 69 -16.36 -29.05 -27.96
N VAL A 70 -15.12 -28.99 -27.44
CA VAL A 70 -14.72 -27.99 -26.45
C VAL A 70 -14.55 -26.65 -27.15
N LYS A 71 -15.28 -25.64 -26.69
CA LYS A 71 -15.26 -24.26 -27.18
C LYS A 71 -14.88 -23.33 -26.03
N ASP A 72 -13.80 -22.59 -26.22
CA ASP A 72 -13.40 -21.52 -25.31
C ASP A 72 -14.47 -20.42 -25.35
N SER A 73 -14.96 -20.02 -24.18
CA SER A 73 -16.01 -19.00 -23.97
C SER A 73 -15.49 -17.81 -23.17
N ALA A 74 -14.17 -17.56 -23.20
CA ALA A 74 -13.56 -16.43 -22.49
C ALA A 74 -14.16 -15.11 -22.97
N GLU A 75 -14.69 -14.31 -22.05
CA GLU A 75 -15.46 -13.11 -22.39
C GLU A 75 -14.59 -11.86 -22.44
N ASN A 76 -13.44 -11.83 -21.73
CA ASN A 76 -12.59 -10.64 -21.66
C ASN A 76 -11.08 -10.94 -21.51
N LEU A 77 -10.24 -9.96 -21.90
CA LEU A 77 -8.78 -10.04 -21.84
C LEU A 77 -8.23 -10.27 -20.42
N GLY A 78 -8.93 -9.74 -19.42
CA GLY A 78 -8.50 -9.76 -18.02
C GLY A 78 -8.63 -11.15 -17.40
N GLU A 79 -9.68 -11.89 -17.72
CA GLU A 79 -9.86 -13.30 -17.34
C GLU A 79 -8.74 -14.16 -17.89
N VAL A 80 -8.38 -13.97 -19.17
CA VAL A 80 -7.26 -14.69 -19.78
C VAL A 80 -5.94 -14.35 -19.09
N LEU A 81 -5.71 -13.08 -18.69
CA LEU A 81 -4.53 -12.66 -17.94
C LEU A 81 -4.49 -13.22 -16.50
N MET A 82 -5.64 -13.57 -15.92
CA MET A 82 -5.72 -14.25 -14.63
C MET A 82 -5.49 -15.76 -14.73
N GLY A 83 -5.38 -16.31 -15.95
CA GLY A 83 -5.28 -17.75 -16.17
C GLY A 83 -6.61 -18.48 -16.11
N ASP A 84 -7.73 -17.73 -16.12
CA ASP A 84 -9.06 -18.31 -16.25
C ASP A 84 -9.25 -18.80 -17.68
N ARG A 85 -9.73 -20.04 -17.80
CA ARG A 85 -10.04 -20.67 -19.09
C ARG A 85 -11.45 -21.22 -19.01
N ILE A 86 -12.40 -20.34 -19.31
CA ILE A 86 -13.82 -20.65 -19.28
C ILE A 86 -14.17 -21.40 -20.58
N GLU A 87 -14.58 -22.65 -20.43
CA GLU A 87 -14.96 -23.54 -21.53
C GLU A 87 -16.42 -23.99 -21.37
N ASN A 88 -17.07 -24.39 -22.47
CA ASN A 88 -18.40 -24.98 -22.40
C ASN A 88 -18.35 -26.31 -21.64
N SER A 89 -19.36 -26.60 -20.83
CA SER A 89 -19.48 -27.87 -20.11
C SER A 89 -20.47 -28.82 -20.80
N PRO A 90 -20.42 -30.13 -20.51
CA PRO A 90 -21.42 -31.08 -20.97
C PRO A 90 -22.75 -30.98 -20.19
N TYR A 91 -22.85 -30.21 -19.11
CA TYR A 91 -24.07 -30.08 -18.31
C TYR A 91 -25.07 -29.14 -19.00
N LYS A 92 -26.26 -29.65 -19.30
CA LYS A 92 -27.36 -28.89 -19.91
C LYS A 92 -28.53 -28.87 -18.93
N PHE A 93 -28.96 -27.68 -18.53
CA PHE A 93 -30.15 -27.51 -17.69
C PHE A 93 -31.28 -26.89 -18.51
N LYS A 94 -32.52 -27.24 -18.17
CA LYS A 94 -33.72 -26.58 -18.69
C LYS A 94 -34.37 -25.79 -17.57
N MET A 95 -34.64 -24.52 -17.81
CA MET A 95 -35.15 -23.62 -16.78
C MET A 95 -36.44 -24.16 -16.15
N HIS A 96 -36.48 -24.18 -14.82
CA HIS A 96 -37.62 -24.63 -14.01
C HIS A 96 -38.07 -26.09 -14.29
N THR A 97 -37.17 -26.94 -14.78
CA THR A 97 -37.44 -28.36 -15.04
C THR A 97 -36.54 -29.22 -14.16
N ASN A 98 -37.11 -29.87 -13.14
CA ASN A 98 -36.36 -30.77 -12.28
C ASN A 98 -36.06 -32.09 -13.01
N GLU A 99 -34.79 -32.43 -13.14
CA GLU A 99 -34.34 -33.67 -13.79
C GLU A 99 -33.41 -34.42 -12.82
N THR A 100 -33.68 -35.71 -12.58
CA THR A 100 -32.91 -36.56 -11.66
C THR A 100 -32.24 -37.71 -12.41
N ASP A 101 -31.15 -38.22 -11.84
CA ASP A 101 -30.46 -39.43 -12.30
C ASP A 101 -30.02 -39.38 -13.77
N ILE A 102 -29.54 -38.22 -14.24
CA ILE A 102 -29.18 -38.06 -15.65
C ILE A 102 -27.80 -38.66 -15.90
N PHE A 103 -27.70 -39.53 -16.90
CA PHE A 103 -26.42 -40.04 -17.37
C PHE A 103 -25.71 -39.00 -18.24
N LEU A 104 -24.48 -38.64 -17.87
CA LEU A 104 -23.69 -37.65 -18.61
C LEU A 104 -22.80 -38.34 -19.66
N CYS A 105 -21.85 -39.13 -19.18
CA CYS A 105 -21.00 -39.94 -20.05
C CYS A 105 -20.28 -41.04 -19.26
N ARG A 106 -19.71 -41.96 -20.02
CA ARG A 106 -18.74 -42.94 -19.55
C ARG A 106 -17.38 -42.58 -20.14
N THR A 107 -16.33 -42.55 -19.32
CA THR A 107 -14.97 -42.33 -19.80
C THR A 107 -14.39 -43.60 -20.42
N ASP A 108 -13.34 -43.42 -21.22
CA ASP A 108 -12.46 -44.52 -21.59
C ASP A 108 -11.79 -45.13 -20.34
N PRO A 109 -11.36 -46.40 -20.40
CA PRO A 109 -10.58 -47.03 -19.34
C PRO A 109 -9.39 -46.16 -18.93
N LEU A 110 -9.20 -45.95 -17.63
CA LEU A 110 -8.13 -45.09 -17.14
C LEU A 110 -6.75 -45.69 -17.47
N SER A 111 -6.02 -45.02 -18.37
CA SER A 111 -4.60 -45.32 -18.60
C SER A 111 -3.79 -45.10 -17.30
N GLY A 112 -2.70 -45.86 -17.11
CA GLY A 112 -1.85 -45.75 -15.92
C GLY A 112 -1.31 -44.34 -15.67
N ASP A 113 -1.06 -43.57 -16.73
CA ASP A 113 -0.60 -42.17 -16.62
C ASP A 113 -1.73 -41.24 -16.15
N HIS A 114 -2.95 -41.42 -16.68
CA HIS A 114 -4.12 -40.66 -16.26
C HIS A 114 -4.51 -40.99 -14.82
N PHE A 115 -4.35 -42.25 -14.42
CA PHE A 115 -4.55 -42.69 -13.03
C PHE A 115 -3.58 -42.01 -12.07
N LYS A 116 -2.27 -42.01 -12.39
CA LYS A 116 -1.26 -41.32 -11.60
C LYS A 116 -1.50 -39.82 -11.53
N LEU A 117 -1.88 -39.19 -12.65
CA LEU A 117 -2.19 -37.77 -12.71
C LEU A 117 -3.40 -37.43 -11.82
N LEU A 118 -4.50 -38.19 -11.94
CA LEU A 118 -5.71 -37.97 -11.15
C LEU A 118 -5.44 -38.15 -9.65
N LYS A 119 -4.69 -39.19 -9.27
CA LYS A 119 -4.24 -39.42 -7.89
C LYS A 119 -3.46 -38.22 -7.36
N LYS A 120 -2.48 -37.74 -8.13
CA LYS A 120 -1.69 -36.55 -7.79
C LYS A 120 -2.57 -35.31 -7.60
N ARG A 121 -3.56 -35.07 -8.47
CA ARG A 121 -4.47 -33.91 -8.33
C ARG A 121 -5.41 -34.00 -7.13
N ILE A 122 -5.78 -35.21 -6.72
CA ILE A 122 -6.57 -35.42 -5.50
C ILE A 122 -5.70 -35.14 -4.26
N ASP A 123 -4.44 -35.61 -4.26
CA ASP A 123 -3.48 -35.30 -3.18
C ASP A 123 -3.24 -33.80 -3.06
N GLU A 124 -3.08 -33.09 -4.17
CA GLU A 124 -2.88 -31.62 -4.23
C GLU A 124 -4.18 -30.81 -4.00
N MET A 125 -5.28 -31.43 -3.54
CA MET A 125 -6.57 -30.79 -3.23
C MET A 125 -7.15 -29.88 -4.32
N TYR A 126 -7.08 -30.31 -5.59
CA TYR A 126 -7.70 -29.56 -6.69
C TYR A 126 -9.23 -29.52 -6.59
N GLN A 127 -9.77 -28.37 -6.94
CA GLN A 127 -11.20 -28.08 -6.97
C GLN A 127 -11.64 -27.72 -8.40
N VAL A 128 -12.84 -28.16 -8.75
CA VAL A 128 -13.52 -27.86 -10.00
C VAL A 128 -14.40 -26.63 -9.80
N ASN A 129 -14.23 -25.67 -10.69
CA ASN A 129 -14.97 -24.42 -10.70
C ASN A 129 -16.03 -24.47 -11.81
N LEU A 130 -17.30 -24.40 -11.42
CA LEU A 130 -18.45 -24.34 -12.33
C LEU A 130 -19.08 -22.95 -12.25
N ILE A 131 -19.58 -22.46 -13.39
CA ILE A 131 -20.17 -21.12 -13.52
C ILE A 131 -21.52 -21.24 -14.23
N LEU A 132 -22.55 -20.60 -13.68
CA LEU A 132 -23.89 -20.50 -14.26
C LEU A 132 -24.36 -19.04 -14.17
N ASP A 133 -24.74 -18.42 -15.29
CA ASP A 133 -25.18 -17.02 -15.33
C ASP A 133 -24.22 -16.04 -14.61
N ASN A 134 -22.91 -16.25 -14.81
CA ASN A 134 -21.79 -15.57 -14.14
C ASN A 134 -21.68 -15.79 -12.62
N LEU A 135 -22.50 -16.66 -12.02
CA LEU A 135 -22.36 -17.07 -10.63
C LEU A 135 -21.51 -18.35 -10.50
N PRO A 136 -20.50 -18.38 -9.62
CA PRO A 136 -19.78 -19.61 -9.33
C PRO A 136 -20.67 -20.59 -8.55
N ALA A 137 -20.44 -21.88 -8.71
CA ALA A 137 -21.09 -22.89 -7.89
C ALA A 137 -20.60 -22.80 -6.43
N ILE A 138 -21.51 -22.84 -5.46
CA ILE A 138 -21.18 -22.91 -4.03
C ILE A 138 -21.49 -24.28 -3.45
N ARG A 139 -20.65 -24.73 -2.53
CA ARG A 139 -20.93 -25.88 -1.67
C ARG A 139 -20.95 -25.47 -0.20
N TYR A 140 -21.83 -26.11 0.55
CA TYR A 140 -21.91 -25.96 2.00
C TYR A 140 -21.29 -27.18 2.67
N ALA A 141 -20.24 -26.95 3.46
CA ALA A 141 -19.66 -27.97 4.32
C ALA A 141 -20.12 -27.73 5.76
N LYS A 142 -20.85 -28.70 6.33
CA LYS A 142 -21.31 -28.63 7.72
C LYS A 142 -20.21 -29.17 8.64
N LYS A 143 -19.67 -28.33 9.53
CA LYS A 143 -18.74 -28.77 10.59
C LYS A 143 -19.29 -28.37 11.95
N GLU A 144 -19.84 -29.37 12.65
CA GLU A 144 -20.33 -29.42 14.05
C GLU A 144 -21.29 -28.30 14.54
N SER A 145 -21.13 -27.04 14.15
CA SER A 145 -22.04 -25.92 14.44
C SER A 145 -21.99 -24.74 13.45
N TYR A 146 -21.06 -24.74 12.48
CA TYR A 146 -20.94 -23.69 11.45
C TYR A 146 -21.01 -24.27 10.03
N PHE A 147 -21.62 -23.53 9.11
CA PHE A 147 -21.64 -23.85 7.68
C PHE A 147 -20.48 -23.12 6.98
N LEU A 148 -19.47 -23.87 6.56
CA LEU A 148 -18.35 -23.33 5.80
C LEU A 148 -18.72 -23.32 4.31
N ARG A 149 -18.65 -22.15 3.68
CA ARG A 149 -18.96 -21.96 2.26
C ARG A 149 -17.67 -22.05 1.44
N TRP A 150 -17.72 -22.82 0.37
CA TRP A 150 -16.63 -22.92 -0.61
C TRP A 150 -17.17 -22.70 -2.01
N THR A 151 -16.38 -22.09 -2.87
CA THR A 151 -16.63 -22.04 -4.32
C THR A 151 -16.08 -23.30 -4.96
N GLY A 152 -16.85 -23.92 -5.86
CA GLY A 152 -16.49 -25.16 -6.52
C GLY A 152 -16.58 -26.40 -5.62
N TYR A 153 -16.15 -27.54 -6.16
CA TYR A 153 -16.15 -28.82 -5.46
C TYR A 153 -14.81 -29.56 -5.64
N PRO A 154 -14.34 -30.32 -4.64
CA PRO A 154 -13.08 -31.06 -4.75
C PRO A 154 -13.21 -32.19 -5.78
N LEU A 155 -12.12 -32.54 -6.46
CA LEU A 155 -12.10 -33.67 -7.40
C LEU A 155 -12.41 -35.02 -6.73
N GLY A 156 -11.91 -35.19 -5.50
CA GLY A 156 -11.95 -36.45 -4.79
C GLY A 156 -11.43 -36.31 -3.36
N ILE A 157 -11.34 -37.44 -2.66
CA ILE A 157 -10.81 -37.52 -1.30
C ILE A 157 -9.99 -38.78 -1.13
N LYS A 158 -8.93 -38.69 -0.32
CA LYS A 158 -8.12 -39.82 0.13
C LYS A 158 -8.61 -40.30 1.50
N VAL A 159 -9.02 -41.57 1.60
CA VAL A 159 -9.47 -42.20 2.86
C VAL A 159 -8.72 -43.51 3.03
N GLN A 160 -8.00 -43.69 4.15
CA GLN A 160 -7.28 -44.93 4.48
C GLN A 160 -6.41 -45.48 3.33
N ASP A 161 -5.71 -44.59 2.64
CA ASP A 161 -4.82 -44.85 1.49
C ASP A 161 -5.48 -45.27 0.17
N ALA A 162 -6.82 -45.28 0.14
CA ALA A 162 -7.63 -45.39 -1.06
C ALA A 162 -8.07 -44.00 -1.58
N TYR A 163 -8.17 -43.85 -2.90
CA TYR A 163 -8.56 -42.61 -3.57
C TYR A 163 -9.97 -42.75 -4.12
N TYR A 164 -10.82 -41.78 -3.80
CA TYR A 164 -12.22 -41.74 -4.23
C TYR A 164 -12.48 -40.48 -5.05
N VAL A 165 -13.30 -40.61 -6.10
CA VAL A 165 -13.71 -39.48 -6.97
C VAL A 165 -15.17 -39.15 -6.76
N PHE A 166 -15.49 -37.86 -6.87
CA PHE A 166 -16.86 -37.38 -6.93
C PHE A 166 -17.33 -37.39 -8.39
N ASN A 167 -18.20 -38.35 -8.71
CA ASN A 167 -18.67 -38.62 -10.06
C ASN A 167 -20.16 -38.31 -10.26
N HIS A 168 -20.92 -38.17 -9.16
CA HIS A 168 -22.31 -37.73 -9.19
C HIS A 168 -22.42 -36.32 -8.62
N LEU A 169 -23.04 -35.39 -9.36
CA LEU A 169 -23.25 -34.01 -8.93
C LEU A 169 -24.73 -33.69 -8.80
N LYS A 170 -25.13 -33.22 -7.62
CA LYS A 170 -26.46 -32.67 -7.37
C LYS A 170 -26.40 -31.15 -7.43
N PHE A 171 -27.13 -30.55 -8.35
CA PHE A 171 -27.20 -29.11 -8.54
C PHE A 171 -28.51 -28.54 -8.00
N THR A 172 -28.42 -27.46 -7.24
CA THR A 172 -29.59 -26.67 -6.84
C THR A 172 -29.47 -25.27 -7.45
N VAL A 173 -30.41 -24.91 -8.32
CA VAL A 173 -30.46 -23.59 -8.95
C VAL A 173 -31.54 -22.77 -8.25
N LEU A 174 -31.14 -21.69 -7.59
CA LEU A 174 -32.07 -20.76 -6.96
C LEU A 174 -32.57 -19.78 -8.02
N VAL A 175 -33.90 -19.69 -8.17
CA VAL A 175 -34.55 -18.83 -9.15
C VAL A 175 -35.47 -17.82 -8.50
N HIS A 176 -35.54 -16.63 -9.08
CA HIS A 176 -36.44 -15.56 -8.63
C HIS A 176 -37.36 -15.17 -9.78
N LYS A 177 -38.64 -14.92 -9.48
CA LYS A 177 -39.61 -14.49 -10.49
C LYS A 177 -39.29 -13.07 -10.98
N TYR A 178 -39.39 -12.87 -12.28
CA TYR A 178 -39.19 -11.57 -12.90
C TYR A 178 -40.42 -10.69 -12.70
N GLU A 179 -40.34 -9.73 -11.76
CA GLU A 179 -41.38 -8.71 -11.58
C GLU A 179 -40.99 -7.42 -12.33
N GLU A 180 -41.64 -7.17 -13.48
CA GLU A 180 -41.37 -6.03 -14.37
C GLU A 180 -41.34 -4.66 -13.65
N ALA A 181 -42.20 -4.45 -12.65
CA ALA A 181 -42.37 -3.17 -11.96
C ALA A 181 -41.23 -2.81 -10.98
N ASN A 182 -40.47 -3.81 -10.50
CA ASN A 182 -39.47 -3.61 -9.45
C ASN A 182 -38.05 -3.40 -9.98
N VAL A 183 -37.70 -3.98 -11.13
CA VAL A 183 -36.37 -3.81 -11.73
C VAL A 183 -36.19 -2.41 -12.33
N ALA A 184 -37.21 -1.89 -13.02
CA ALA A 184 -37.20 -0.54 -13.60
C ALA A 184 -37.13 0.57 -12.53
N ARG A 185 -37.68 0.34 -11.33
CA ARG A 185 -37.63 1.29 -10.20
C ARG A 185 -36.32 1.26 -9.42
N VAL A 186 -35.63 0.12 -9.38
CA VAL A 186 -34.34 -0.04 -8.68
C VAL A 186 -33.17 0.44 -9.55
N MET A 187 -33.30 0.43 -10.87
CA MET A 187 -32.29 0.93 -11.83
C MET A 187 -32.35 2.46 -12.08
N GLY A 188 -32.57 3.25 -11.03
CA GLY A 188 -32.91 4.68 -11.10
C GLY A 188 -32.26 5.53 -12.22
N THR A 189 -33.13 6.29 -12.89
CA THR A 189 -32.89 7.56 -13.62
C THR A 189 -31.84 7.58 -14.74
N GLY A 190 -32.30 7.43 -15.98
CA GLY A 190 -31.61 7.92 -17.18
C GLY A 190 -31.92 7.07 -18.40
N ASP A 191 -32.77 7.59 -19.30
CA ASP A 191 -32.89 7.40 -20.77
C ASP A 191 -32.30 6.13 -21.46
N GLY A 192 -32.26 4.98 -20.79
CA GLY A 192 -31.78 3.70 -21.34
C GLY A 192 -32.88 2.75 -21.78
N SER A 193 -34.14 3.20 -21.80
CA SER A 193 -35.31 2.33 -22.00
C SER A 193 -35.55 1.87 -23.45
N GLU A 194 -34.72 2.23 -24.42
CA GLU A 194 -35.00 2.00 -25.85
C GLU A 194 -34.13 0.92 -26.55
N LEU A 195 -33.33 0.13 -25.83
CA LEU A 195 -32.40 -0.84 -26.47
C LEU A 195 -32.66 -2.33 -26.19
N ILE A 196 -33.82 -2.71 -25.65
CA ILE A 196 -34.20 -4.12 -25.50
C ILE A 196 -35.02 -4.55 -26.73
N PRO A 197 -34.61 -5.60 -27.48
CA PRO A 197 -35.39 -6.07 -28.62
C PRO A 197 -36.70 -6.68 -28.13
N THR A 198 -37.80 -5.98 -28.37
CA THR A 198 -39.16 -6.49 -28.21
C THR A 198 -39.44 -7.53 -29.31
N VAL A 199 -39.01 -8.77 -29.08
CA VAL A 199 -39.44 -9.88 -29.93
C VAL A 199 -40.88 -10.22 -29.57
N GLY A 200 -41.80 -9.82 -30.46
CA GLY A 200 -42.97 -10.60 -30.85
C GLY A 200 -44.07 -10.79 -29.80
N SER A 201 -45.09 -9.95 -29.89
CA SER A 201 -46.43 -10.20 -29.35
C SER A 201 -46.99 -11.55 -29.82
N GLY A 202 -47.46 -12.37 -28.88
CA GLY A 202 -48.40 -13.46 -29.13
C GLY A 202 -48.01 -14.83 -28.55
N GLY A 203 -48.34 -15.07 -27.28
CA GLY A 203 -48.44 -16.43 -26.72
C GLY A 203 -48.00 -16.54 -25.26
N SER A 204 -48.99 -16.60 -24.34
CA SER A 204 -48.89 -16.90 -22.90
C SER A 204 -47.81 -16.13 -22.12
N GLU A 205 -48.23 -15.24 -21.21
CA GLU A 205 -47.41 -14.65 -20.14
C GLU A 205 -46.88 -15.76 -19.21
N LEU A 206 -45.89 -16.51 -19.68
CA LEU A 206 -45.09 -17.38 -18.84
C LEU A 206 -44.22 -16.45 -17.99
N PRO A 207 -44.28 -16.55 -16.65
CA PRO A 207 -43.45 -15.73 -15.80
C PRO A 207 -41.99 -16.02 -16.15
N GLY A 208 -41.28 -14.96 -16.49
CA GLY A 208 -39.84 -15.01 -16.65
C GLY A 208 -39.16 -15.28 -15.31
N TYR A 209 -38.04 -16.01 -15.32
CA TYR A 209 -37.27 -16.31 -14.13
C TYR A 209 -35.82 -15.86 -14.29
N MET A 210 -35.22 -15.41 -13.20
CA MET A 210 -33.80 -15.05 -13.12
C MET A 210 -33.06 -16.01 -12.21
N VAL A 211 -31.81 -16.33 -12.54
CA VAL A 211 -30.93 -17.12 -11.69
C VAL A 211 -30.32 -16.22 -10.61
N VAL A 212 -30.54 -16.58 -9.34
CA VAL A 212 -30.09 -15.83 -8.16
C VAL A 212 -29.12 -16.59 -7.25
N GLY A 213 -28.93 -17.89 -7.50
CA GLY A 213 -27.96 -18.69 -6.77
C GLY A 213 -27.69 -20.02 -7.46
N PHE A 214 -26.50 -20.57 -7.24
CA PHE A 214 -26.07 -21.82 -7.85
C PHE A 214 -25.29 -22.67 -6.85
N GLU A 215 -25.88 -23.77 -6.41
CA GLU A 215 -25.33 -24.67 -5.41
C GLU A 215 -24.99 -26.04 -6.01
N VAL A 216 -23.93 -26.66 -5.48
CA VAL A 216 -23.48 -27.99 -5.88
C VAL A 216 -23.17 -28.86 -4.66
N VAL A 217 -23.69 -30.08 -4.68
CA VAL A 217 -23.39 -31.13 -3.71
C VAL A 217 -22.72 -32.30 -4.44
N PRO A 218 -21.41 -32.53 -4.22
CA PRO A 218 -20.69 -33.64 -4.84
C PRO A 218 -20.92 -34.94 -4.07
N CYS A 219 -21.19 -36.02 -4.80
CA CYS A 219 -21.36 -37.38 -4.26
C CYS A 219 -20.47 -38.38 -5.00
N SER A 220 -20.00 -39.39 -4.26
CA SER A 220 -19.19 -40.48 -4.80
C SER A 220 -20.02 -41.76 -4.83
N VAL A 221 -20.49 -42.14 -6.02
CA VAL A 221 -21.43 -43.25 -6.21
C VAL A 221 -20.80 -44.30 -7.11
N MET A 222 -20.84 -45.57 -6.69
CA MET A 222 -20.40 -46.67 -7.54
C MET A 222 -21.48 -46.99 -8.57
N HIS A 223 -21.20 -46.72 -9.84
CA HIS A 223 -22.08 -47.07 -10.96
C HIS A 223 -21.62 -48.37 -11.63
N ASP A 224 -22.57 -49.19 -12.07
CA ASP A 224 -22.25 -50.38 -12.85
C ASP A 224 -21.96 -49.99 -14.31
N ALA A 225 -20.69 -49.99 -14.67
CA ALA A 225 -20.20 -49.63 -16.01
C ALA A 225 -20.74 -50.54 -17.14
N GLN A 226 -21.30 -51.72 -16.85
CA GLN A 226 -21.87 -52.60 -17.88
C GLN A 226 -23.28 -52.15 -18.30
N SER A 227 -24.09 -51.70 -17.33
CA SER A 227 -25.47 -51.23 -17.55
C SER A 227 -25.54 -50.00 -18.47
N VAL A 228 -24.48 -49.21 -18.52
CA VAL A 228 -24.42 -47.91 -19.21
C VAL A 228 -23.79 -47.95 -20.60
N LYS A 229 -23.39 -49.14 -21.11
CA LYS A 229 -22.71 -49.27 -22.42
C LYS A 229 -23.55 -48.77 -23.60
N ASN A 230 -24.87 -48.90 -23.52
CA ASN A 230 -25.79 -48.59 -24.63
C ASN A 230 -26.63 -47.32 -24.38
N LEU A 231 -26.45 -46.64 -23.23
CA LEU A 231 -27.18 -45.42 -22.92
C LEU A 231 -26.57 -44.22 -23.66
N LYS A 232 -27.43 -43.38 -24.23
CA LYS A 232 -26.99 -42.10 -24.80
C LYS A 232 -26.83 -41.05 -23.70
N PRO A 233 -25.93 -40.07 -23.87
CA PRO A 233 -25.85 -38.92 -22.99
C PRO A 233 -27.23 -38.27 -22.80
N TYR A 234 -27.51 -37.81 -21.59
CA TYR A 234 -28.76 -37.16 -21.13
C TYR A 234 -29.98 -38.08 -20.95
N GLU A 235 -29.84 -39.39 -21.07
CA GLU A 235 -30.89 -40.35 -20.71
C GLU A 235 -30.92 -40.61 -19.20
N LYS A 236 -32.06 -41.05 -18.67
CA LYS A 236 -32.18 -41.42 -17.25
C LYS A 236 -31.39 -42.69 -16.97
N TYR A 237 -30.63 -42.66 -15.89
CA TYR A 237 -29.89 -43.80 -15.38
C TYR A 237 -30.87 -44.89 -14.88
N PRO A 238 -30.62 -46.18 -15.16
CA PRO A 238 -31.60 -47.24 -14.95
C PRO A 238 -31.90 -47.57 -13.48
N SER A 239 -31.06 -47.15 -12.53
CA SER A 239 -31.29 -47.34 -11.09
C SER A 239 -31.33 -46.01 -10.34
N PRO A 240 -32.20 -45.85 -9.32
CA PRO A 240 -32.24 -44.61 -8.53
C PRO A 240 -30.91 -44.39 -7.79
N ILE A 241 -30.33 -43.20 -7.95
CA ILE A 241 -29.06 -42.84 -7.32
C ILE A 241 -29.34 -42.13 -5.99
N LYS A 242 -28.84 -42.68 -4.88
CA LYS A 242 -28.92 -42.02 -3.57
C LYS A 242 -27.61 -41.27 -3.31
N CYS A 243 -27.65 -39.94 -3.42
CA CYS A 243 -26.54 -39.05 -3.12
C CYS A 243 -26.48 -38.79 -1.60
N ASP A 244 -25.55 -39.46 -0.91
CA ASP A 244 -25.19 -39.15 0.47
C ASP A 244 -23.77 -38.53 0.49
N PRO A 245 -23.63 -37.25 0.88
CA PRO A 245 -22.35 -36.54 0.86
C PRO A 245 -21.34 -37.06 1.90
N THR A 246 -21.76 -37.91 2.84
CA THR A 246 -20.88 -38.47 3.88
C THR A 246 -20.24 -39.80 3.49
N THR A 247 -20.84 -40.50 2.52
CA THR A 247 -20.35 -41.82 2.07
C THR A 247 -19.52 -41.68 0.81
N VAL A 248 -18.39 -42.40 0.75
CA VAL A 248 -17.55 -42.50 -0.45
C VAL A 248 -17.58 -43.94 -0.98
N ALA A 249 -17.98 -44.11 -2.24
CA ALA A 249 -18.17 -45.45 -2.81
C ALA A 249 -17.32 -45.69 -4.08
N MET A 250 -17.04 -44.66 -4.88
CA MET A 250 -16.32 -44.83 -6.15
C MET A 250 -14.80 -44.82 -5.94
N LEU A 251 -14.20 -46.00 -5.82
CA LEU A 251 -12.75 -46.20 -5.74
C LEU A 251 -12.13 -46.06 -7.14
N ILE A 252 -11.01 -45.34 -7.24
CA ILE A 252 -10.25 -45.26 -8.50
C ILE A 252 -9.34 -46.49 -8.64
N LYS A 253 -9.40 -47.17 -9.79
CA LYS A 253 -8.48 -48.25 -10.17
C LYS A 253 -7.96 -48.06 -11.59
N GLU A 254 -6.78 -48.63 -11.87
CA GLU A 254 -6.23 -48.67 -13.22
C GLU A 254 -7.09 -49.52 -14.15
N ASN A 255 -7.26 -49.10 -15.42
CA ASN A 255 -8.05 -49.76 -16.46
C ASN A 255 -9.57 -49.85 -16.20
N GLU A 256 -10.10 -49.23 -15.15
CA GLU A 256 -11.55 -49.11 -14.93
C GLU A 256 -12.08 -47.77 -15.46
N PRO A 257 -13.22 -47.73 -16.15
CA PRO A 257 -13.86 -46.49 -16.60
C PRO A 257 -14.63 -45.81 -15.47
N ILE A 258 -14.75 -44.49 -15.54
CA ILE A 258 -15.56 -43.69 -14.62
C ILE A 258 -16.86 -43.31 -15.33
N VAL A 259 -17.97 -43.47 -14.62
CA VAL A 259 -19.30 -43.06 -15.08
C VAL A 259 -19.69 -41.80 -14.33
N PHE A 260 -20.05 -40.75 -15.09
CA PHE A 260 -20.52 -39.48 -14.53
C PHE A 260 -22.03 -39.33 -14.70
N THR A 261 -22.68 -38.87 -13.65
CA THR A 261 -24.12 -38.63 -13.60
C THR A 261 -24.41 -37.30 -12.89
N TYR A 262 -25.58 -36.72 -13.11
CA TYR A 262 -25.98 -35.51 -12.40
C TYR A 262 -27.48 -35.42 -12.19
N GLU A 263 -27.89 -34.57 -11.27
CA GLU A 263 -29.28 -34.18 -11.07
C GLU A 263 -29.38 -32.66 -10.87
N VAL A 264 -30.51 -32.08 -11.24
CA VAL A 264 -30.78 -30.64 -11.14
C VAL A 264 -32.15 -30.40 -10.51
N THR A 265 -32.17 -29.57 -9.48
CA THR A 265 -33.37 -29.11 -8.79
C THR A 265 -33.44 -27.59 -8.79
N PHE A 266 -34.60 -27.04 -9.16
CA PHE A 266 -34.88 -25.62 -9.13
C PHE A 266 -35.68 -25.27 -7.87
N GLU A 267 -35.22 -24.26 -7.12
CA GLU A 267 -35.92 -23.76 -5.93
C GLU A 267 -36.20 -22.26 -6.08
N GLU A 268 -37.44 -21.85 -5.83
CA GLU A 268 -37.81 -20.44 -5.84
C GLU A 268 -37.28 -19.76 -4.57
N SER A 269 -36.60 -18.62 -4.72
CA SER A 269 -35.99 -17.85 -3.63
C SER A 269 -36.43 -16.38 -3.65
N ASP A 270 -36.59 -15.79 -2.46
CA ASP A 270 -36.94 -14.37 -2.28
C ASP A 270 -35.76 -13.40 -2.48
N ILE A 271 -34.57 -13.92 -2.83
CA ILE A 271 -33.38 -13.11 -3.10
C ILE A 271 -33.61 -12.28 -4.37
N LYS A 272 -33.55 -10.96 -4.24
CA LYS A 272 -33.64 -10.05 -5.40
C LYS A 272 -32.36 -10.17 -6.25
N TRP A 273 -32.50 -10.00 -7.56
CA TRP A 273 -31.38 -10.07 -8.49
C TRP A 273 -30.16 -9.20 -8.11
N PRO A 274 -30.30 -7.92 -7.66
CA PRO A 274 -29.15 -7.11 -7.25
C PRO A 274 -28.39 -7.68 -6.04
N SER A 275 -29.07 -8.38 -5.14
CA SER A 275 -28.50 -8.99 -3.93
C SER A 275 -27.96 -10.40 -4.14
N ARG A 276 -28.02 -10.96 -5.36
CA ARG A 276 -27.61 -12.35 -5.63
C ARG A 276 -26.15 -12.64 -5.27
N TRP A 277 -25.29 -11.63 -5.35
CA TRP A 277 -23.88 -11.73 -5.00
C TRP A 277 -23.60 -11.64 -3.49
N ASP A 278 -24.54 -11.18 -2.66
CA ASP A 278 -24.31 -11.00 -1.22
C ASP A 278 -23.96 -12.32 -0.52
N ALA A 279 -24.53 -13.44 -0.99
CA ALA A 279 -24.22 -14.77 -0.46
C ALA A 279 -22.76 -15.19 -0.71
N TYR A 280 -22.15 -14.69 -1.78
CA TYR A 280 -20.77 -14.96 -2.20
C TYR A 280 -19.77 -13.97 -1.60
N LEU A 281 -20.21 -12.76 -1.27
CA LEU A 281 -19.36 -11.63 -0.86
C LEU A 281 -19.27 -11.43 0.66
N LYS A 282 -20.06 -12.18 1.45
CA LYS A 282 -20.11 -12.02 2.91
C LYS A 282 -18.84 -12.56 3.58
N MET A 283 -17.92 -11.67 3.93
CA MET A 283 -16.77 -11.96 4.81
C MET A 283 -17.12 -11.68 6.29
N GLU A 284 -16.78 -12.62 7.17
CA GLU A 284 -16.80 -12.42 8.61
C GLU A 284 -15.56 -11.62 9.03
N GLY A 285 -15.73 -10.50 9.75
CA GLY A 285 -14.57 -9.73 10.23
C GLY A 285 -14.68 -8.20 10.25
N SER A 286 -15.86 -7.61 10.02
CA SER A 286 -16.03 -6.14 9.97
C SER A 286 -15.43 -5.38 11.17
N LYS A 287 -15.47 -5.98 12.37
CA LYS A 287 -14.88 -5.40 13.59
C LYS A 287 -13.35 -5.21 13.49
N VAL A 288 -12.66 -6.08 12.78
CA VAL A 288 -11.19 -6.03 12.64
C VAL A 288 -10.77 -4.87 11.73
N HIS A 289 -11.53 -4.61 10.65
CA HIS A 289 -11.28 -3.47 9.76
C HIS A 289 -11.42 -2.12 10.49
N TRP A 290 -12.44 -1.98 11.35
CA TRP A 290 -12.60 -0.78 12.18
C TRP A 290 -11.45 -0.55 13.15
N PHE A 291 -10.90 -1.62 13.72
CA PHE A 291 -9.72 -1.53 14.59
C PHE A 291 -8.49 -1.03 13.82
N SER A 292 -8.29 -1.49 12.58
CA SER A 292 -7.20 -1.03 11.70
C SER A 292 -7.27 0.47 11.41
N ILE A 293 -8.48 0.98 11.14
CA ILE A 293 -8.69 2.41 10.87
C ILE A 293 -8.36 3.26 12.11
N LEU A 294 -8.81 2.84 13.30
CA LEU A 294 -8.53 3.57 14.54
C LEU A 294 -7.03 3.62 14.85
N ASN A 295 -6.31 2.51 14.67
CA ASN A 295 -4.86 2.47 14.87
C ASN A 295 -4.14 3.41 13.89
N SER A 296 -4.57 3.43 12.62
CA SER A 296 -3.99 4.31 11.59
C SER A 296 -4.22 5.79 11.87
N LEU A 297 -5.41 6.17 12.34
CA LEU A 297 -5.73 7.54 12.74
C LEU A 297 -4.88 8.02 13.93
N MET A 298 -4.57 7.13 14.87
CA MET A 298 -3.68 7.44 16.00
C MET A 298 -2.25 7.77 15.52
N VAL A 299 -1.72 7.01 14.56
CA VAL A 299 -0.38 7.27 13.98
C VAL A 299 -0.35 8.60 13.22
N ILE A 300 -1.37 8.89 12.42
CA ILE A 300 -1.48 10.14 11.66
C ILE A 300 -1.55 11.34 12.60
N THR A 301 -2.43 11.30 13.62
CA THR A 301 -2.55 12.43 14.56
C THR A 301 -1.25 12.69 15.32
N PHE A 302 -0.51 11.64 15.66
CA PHE A 302 0.82 11.77 16.27
C PHE A 302 1.85 12.41 15.31
N LEU A 303 1.95 11.93 14.07
CA LEU A 303 2.87 12.45 13.07
C LEU A 303 2.52 13.89 12.65
N ALA A 304 1.24 14.18 12.42
CA ALA A 304 0.71 15.51 12.19
C ALA A 304 1.07 16.47 13.35
N GLY A 305 1.02 15.98 14.60
CA GLY A 305 1.49 16.71 15.78
C GLY A 305 2.97 17.09 15.70
N ILE A 306 3.84 16.17 15.28
CA ILE A 306 5.27 16.43 15.06
C ILE A 306 5.48 17.47 13.95
N VAL A 307 4.80 17.31 12.81
CA VAL A 307 4.87 18.27 11.69
C VAL A 307 4.38 19.66 12.11
N LEU A 308 3.29 19.74 12.87
CA LEU A 308 2.77 20.98 13.43
C LEU A 308 3.78 21.63 14.38
N VAL A 309 4.46 20.86 15.24
CA VAL A 309 5.52 21.37 16.12
C VAL A 309 6.70 21.89 15.31
N ILE A 310 7.13 21.18 14.26
CA ILE A 310 8.18 21.64 13.35
C ILE A 310 7.79 22.98 12.72
N PHE A 311 6.57 23.09 12.20
CA PHE A 311 6.05 24.32 11.61
C PHE A 311 5.98 25.46 12.65
N LEU A 312 5.34 25.23 13.80
CA LEU A 312 5.19 26.23 14.86
C LEU A 312 6.54 26.66 15.44
N ARG A 313 7.51 25.74 15.59
CA ARG A 313 8.86 26.07 16.06
C ARG A 313 9.59 26.93 15.04
N THR A 314 9.42 26.65 13.75
CA THR A 314 10.00 27.45 12.66
C THR A 314 9.38 28.86 12.65
N VAL A 315 8.05 28.95 12.62
CA VAL A 315 7.32 30.22 12.63
C VAL A 315 7.64 31.04 13.87
N ARG A 316 7.61 30.45 15.07
CA ARG A 316 7.89 31.17 16.32
C ARG A 316 9.32 31.74 16.34
N ARG A 317 10.30 30.96 15.87
CA ARG A 317 11.71 31.37 15.86
C ARG A 317 12.00 32.47 14.85
N ASP A 318 11.29 32.50 13.73
CA ASP A 318 11.39 33.62 12.79
C ASP A 318 10.57 34.83 13.27
N LEU A 319 9.49 34.65 14.03
CA LEU A 319 8.72 35.74 14.64
C LEU A 319 9.51 36.51 15.70
N THR A 320 10.21 35.81 16.59
CA THR A 320 11.08 36.43 17.61
C THR A 320 12.22 37.22 16.97
N ARG A 321 12.66 36.83 15.77
CA ARG A 321 13.71 37.53 15.00
C ARG A 321 13.23 38.87 14.42
N TYR A 322 11.93 39.02 14.14
CA TYR A 322 11.36 40.30 13.71
C TYR A 322 11.14 41.27 14.88
N GLU A 323 10.87 40.77 16.10
CA GLU A 323 10.80 41.60 17.30
C GLU A 323 12.20 42.07 17.76
N GLU A 324 13.26 41.29 17.53
CA GLU A 324 14.66 41.67 17.85
C GLU A 324 15.33 42.59 16.80
N LEU A 325 14.61 43.00 15.75
CA LEU A 325 15.07 44.03 14.80
C LEU A 325 15.00 45.45 15.36
N ASP A 326 14.59 45.62 16.64
CA ASP A 326 14.68 46.86 17.37
C ASP A 326 15.54 46.67 18.63
N LYS A 327 16.83 47.08 18.51
CA LYS A 327 17.91 47.20 19.53
C LYS A 327 19.14 46.29 19.33
N GLU A 328 20.10 46.84 18.57
CA GLU A 328 21.55 46.81 18.83
C GLU A 328 22.36 45.48 18.92
N ALA A 329 21.82 44.31 18.60
CA ALA A 329 22.59 43.05 18.75
C ALA A 329 23.23 42.50 17.45
N GLN A 330 23.97 43.31 16.69
CA GLN A 330 24.66 42.86 15.47
C GLN A 330 26.06 42.23 15.69
N ALA A 331 26.48 41.99 16.93
CA ALA A 331 27.80 41.43 17.25
C ALA A 331 27.80 40.04 17.92
N GLN A 332 26.62 39.52 18.31
CA GLN A 332 26.48 38.21 18.97
C GLN A 332 25.69 37.20 18.11
N MET A 333 25.55 37.48 16.81
CA MET A 333 24.60 36.80 15.92
C MET A 333 25.22 35.69 15.06
N ASN A 334 26.53 35.46 15.12
CA ASN A 334 27.22 34.48 14.27
C ASN A 334 27.38 33.08 14.89
N GLU A 335 27.07 32.87 16.17
CA GLU A 335 27.26 31.58 16.85
C GLU A 335 26.00 30.69 16.92
N GLU A 336 24.80 31.21 16.59
CA GLU A 336 23.55 30.43 16.63
C GLU A 336 22.77 30.39 15.29
N LEU A 337 23.46 30.48 14.15
CA LEU A 337 22.82 30.24 12.85
C LEU A 337 22.52 28.75 12.67
N SER A 338 21.34 28.30 13.10
CA SER A 338 21.01 26.86 13.12
C SER A 338 21.16 26.15 11.76
N GLY A 339 21.90 25.03 11.77
CA GLY A 339 21.90 23.91 10.82
C GLY A 339 21.32 24.18 9.42
N TRP A 340 20.00 24.06 9.24
CA TRP A 340 19.38 24.18 7.91
C TRP A 340 19.61 25.55 7.22
N LYS A 341 19.75 26.65 7.97
CA LYS A 341 20.00 28.01 7.40
C LYS A 341 21.35 28.10 6.69
N LEU A 342 22.29 27.24 7.09
CA LEU A 342 23.62 27.14 6.50
C LEU A 342 23.63 26.38 5.17
N VAL A 343 22.53 25.66 4.88
CA VAL A 343 22.40 24.75 3.75
C VAL A 343 21.49 25.28 2.65
N VAL A 344 20.75 26.38 2.93
CA VAL A 344 19.83 27.07 2.00
C VAL A 344 20.41 27.28 0.60
N GLY A 345 21.70 27.59 0.49
CA GLY A 345 22.40 27.79 -0.79
C GLY A 345 22.73 26.52 -1.57
N ASP A 346 22.53 25.31 -1.02
CA ASP A 346 22.84 24.02 -1.67
C ASP A 346 21.64 23.06 -1.72
N VAL A 347 20.49 23.38 -1.09
CA VAL A 347 19.32 22.49 -1.02
C VAL A 347 18.75 22.09 -2.40
N PHE A 348 18.75 23.02 -3.36
CA PHE A 348 18.21 22.80 -4.71
C PHE A 348 19.24 22.29 -5.72
N ARG A 349 20.41 21.85 -5.25
CA ARG A 349 21.44 21.27 -6.14
C ARG A 349 20.90 20.01 -6.80
N ALA A 350 21.21 19.84 -8.09
CA ALA A 350 20.77 18.70 -8.87
C ALA A 350 21.22 17.38 -8.21
N PRO A 351 20.31 16.40 -8.03
CA PRO A 351 20.65 15.13 -7.44
C PRO A 351 21.51 14.27 -8.37
N THR A 352 22.25 13.32 -7.78
CA THR A 352 22.93 12.26 -8.54
C THR A 352 21.92 11.50 -9.39
N ASN A 353 22.19 11.30 -10.68
CA ASN A 353 21.27 10.64 -11.61
C ASN A 353 19.85 11.25 -11.64
N SER A 354 19.75 12.57 -11.78
CA SER A 354 18.49 13.33 -11.84
C SER A 354 17.46 12.78 -12.83
N GLY A 355 17.92 12.23 -13.97
CA GLY A 355 17.04 11.63 -14.98
C GLY A 355 16.29 10.39 -14.45
N LEU A 356 16.96 9.53 -13.68
CA LEU A 356 16.33 8.34 -13.09
C LEU A 356 15.27 8.72 -12.05
N LEU A 357 15.56 9.72 -11.21
CA LEU A 357 14.61 10.23 -10.23
C LEU A 357 13.34 10.75 -10.93
N CYS A 358 13.49 11.52 -12.00
CA CYS A 358 12.34 12.01 -12.78
C CYS A 358 11.51 10.88 -13.38
N VAL A 359 12.17 9.83 -13.87
CA VAL A 359 11.52 8.64 -14.42
C VAL A 359 10.73 7.90 -13.34
N MET A 360 11.36 7.59 -12.20
CA MET A 360 10.70 6.89 -11.09
C MET A 360 9.53 7.67 -10.49
N VAL A 361 9.65 9.01 -10.40
CA VAL A 361 8.57 9.88 -9.92
C VAL A 361 7.41 9.95 -10.91
N GLY A 362 7.70 10.00 -12.22
CA GLY A 362 6.67 9.96 -13.26
C GLY A 362 5.87 8.65 -13.22
N ASP A 363 6.57 7.52 -13.22
CA ASP A 363 5.97 6.18 -13.15
C ASP A 363 5.15 6.01 -11.86
N GLY A 364 5.66 6.49 -10.72
CA GLY A 364 4.92 6.39 -9.47
C GLY A 364 3.66 7.25 -9.42
N VAL A 365 3.64 8.43 -10.06
CA VAL A 365 2.40 9.21 -10.23
C VAL A 365 1.39 8.47 -11.11
N GLN A 366 1.85 7.80 -12.16
CA GLN A 366 0.99 6.98 -13.02
C GLN A 366 0.35 5.83 -12.24
N ILE A 367 1.16 5.08 -11.48
CA ILE A 367 0.72 3.94 -10.70
C ILE A 367 -0.22 4.39 -9.57
N LEU A 368 0.13 5.48 -8.87
CA LEU A 368 -0.71 6.05 -7.82
C LEU A 368 -2.06 6.49 -8.38
N GLY A 369 -2.07 7.21 -9.50
CA GLY A 369 -3.30 7.64 -10.15
C GLY A 369 -4.17 6.45 -10.58
N MET A 370 -3.56 5.41 -11.15
CA MET A 370 -4.26 4.19 -11.54
C MET A 370 -4.91 3.53 -10.32
N ALA A 371 -4.17 3.42 -9.21
CA ALA A 371 -4.68 2.84 -7.97
C ALA A 371 -5.86 3.66 -7.40
N VAL A 372 -5.73 5.00 -7.34
CA VAL A 372 -6.80 5.90 -6.87
C VAL A 372 -8.07 5.72 -7.70
N VAL A 373 -7.95 5.81 -9.03
CA VAL A 373 -9.11 5.73 -9.93
C VAL A 373 -9.73 4.34 -9.84
N THR A 374 -8.93 3.28 -9.86
CA THR A 374 -9.44 1.91 -9.79
C THR A 374 -10.19 1.65 -8.49
N VAL A 375 -9.60 2.00 -7.34
CA VAL A 375 -10.23 1.80 -6.02
C VAL A 375 -11.48 2.67 -5.88
N MET A 376 -11.48 3.90 -6.42
CA MET A 376 -12.65 4.77 -6.41
C MET A 376 -13.82 4.18 -7.21
N PHE A 377 -13.57 3.72 -8.44
CA PHE A 377 -14.61 3.09 -9.27
C PHE A 377 -15.09 1.75 -8.69
N ALA A 378 -14.20 0.98 -8.05
CA ALA A 378 -14.58 -0.23 -7.31
C ALA A 378 -15.44 0.11 -6.08
N ALA A 379 -15.11 1.17 -5.33
CA ALA A 379 -15.88 1.62 -4.18
C ALA A 379 -17.26 2.19 -4.55
N LEU A 380 -17.41 2.80 -5.73
CA LEU A 380 -18.69 3.26 -6.27
C LEU A 380 -19.55 2.11 -6.83
N GLY A 381 -19.01 0.88 -6.92
CA GLY A 381 -19.73 -0.29 -7.41
C GLY A 381 -19.78 -0.42 -8.93
N PHE A 382 -19.07 0.43 -9.69
CA PHE A 382 -18.99 0.32 -11.16
C PHE A 382 -18.15 -0.87 -11.62
N MET A 383 -17.20 -1.32 -10.80
CA MET A 383 -16.45 -2.56 -11.04
C MET A 383 -16.78 -3.56 -9.95
N SER A 384 -17.57 -4.58 -10.31
CA SER A 384 -17.95 -5.63 -9.35
C SER A 384 -16.77 -6.56 -9.04
N PRO A 385 -16.53 -6.91 -7.76
CA PRO A 385 -15.55 -7.94 -7.37
C PRO A 385 -15.83 -9.32 -7.97
N ALA A 386 -17.05 -9.55 -8.46
CA ALA A 386 -17.48 -10.76 -9.13
C ALA A 386 -16.67 -11.07 -10.40
N SER A 387 -16.35 -10.05 -11.19
CA SER A 387 -15.61 -10.18 -12.45
C SER A 387 -14.19 -9.67 -12.25
N ARG A 388 -13.32 -10.50 -11.66
CA ARG A 388 -11.94 -10.13 -11.37
C ARG A 388 -11.20 -9.66 -12.64
N GLY A 389 -11.47 -10.27 -13.79
CA GLY A 389 -10.89 -9.85 -15.08
C GLY A 389 -11.20 -8.41 -15.47
N THR A 390 -12.43 -7.94 -15.22
CA THR A 390 -12.83 -6.54 -15.47
C THR A 390 -12.00 -5.55 -14.66
N LEU A 391 -11.63 -5.89 -13.41
CA LEU A 391 -10.77 -5.05 -12.59
C LEU A 391 -9.38 -4.89 -13.21
N ILE A 392 -8.77 -5.98 -13.72
CA ILE A 392 -7.46 -5.91 -14.39
C ILE A 392 -7.54 -5.09 -15.69
N ILE A 393 -8.59 -5.28 -16.50
CA ILE A 393 -8.78 -4.48 -17.72
C ILE A 393 -8.94 -3.00 -17.37
N GLY A 394 -9.75 -2.69 -16.36
CA GLY A 394 -9.91 -1.32 -15.86
C GLY A 394 -8.58 -0.72 -15.43
N MET A 395 -7.78 -1.46 -14.65
CA MET A 395 -6.43 -1.05 -14.26
C MET A 395 -5.54 -0.76 -15.48
N LEU A 396 -5.53 -1.63 -16.49
CA LEU A 396 -4.73 -1.44 -17.72
C LEU A 396 -5.16 -0.18 -18.50
N ILE A 397 -6.47 0.03 -18.67
CA ILE A 397 -7.02 1.21 -19.36
C ILE A 397 -6.66 2.49 -18.59
N PHE A 398 -6.89 2.52 -17.28
CA PHE A 398 -6.55 3.69 -16.46
C PHE A 398 -5.05 3.95 -16.44
N TYR A 399 -4.22 2.90 -16.39
CA TYR A 399 -2.78 3.01 -16.49
C TYR A 399 -2.35 3.69 -17.79
N MET A 400 -2.92 3.29 -18.93
CA MET A 400 -2.61 3.88 -20.24
C MET A 400 -2.99 5.36 -20.31
N ILE A 401 -4.21 5.72 -19.89
CA ILE A 401 -4.69 7.11 -19.92
C ILE A 401 -3.84 8.01 -19.03
N LEU A 402 -3.50 7.54 -17.83
CA LEU A 402 -2.68 8.28 -16.87
C LEU A 402 -1.21 8.38 -17.27
N GLY A 403 -0.78 7.73 -18.36
CA GLY A 403 0.52 7.95 -18.99
C GLY A 403 0.78 9.42 -19.35
N ILE A 404 -0.27 10.18 -19.70
CA ILE A 404 -0.17 11.62 -19.95
C ILE A 404 0.32 12.36 -18.69
N ALA A 405 -0.21 12.02 -17.51
CA ALA A 405 0.20 12.62 -16.24
C ALA A 405 1.64 12.25 -15.88
N ALA A 406 2.03 11.00 -16.12
CA ALA A 406 3.38 10.49 -15.90
C ALA A 406 4.43 11.30 -16.69
N GLY A 407 4.21 11.42 -18.01
CA GLY A 407 5.09 12.18 -18.90
C GLY A 407 5.14 13.67 -18.54
N TYR A 408 3.99 14.26 -18.18
CA TYR A 408 3.91 15.65 -17.75
C TYR A 408 4.74 15.92 -16.49
N VAL A 409 4.56 15.14 -15.43
CA VAL A 409 5.28 15.33 -14.16
C VAL A 409 6.78 15.09 -14.34
N ALA A 410 7.17 14.01 -15.01
CA ALA A 410 8.57 13.66 -15.21
C ALA A 410 9.34 14.73 -16.01
N VAL A 411 8.77 15.19 -17.14
CA VAL A 411 9.42 16.20 -17.98
C VAL A 411 9.42 17.57 -17.30
N ARG A 412 8.35 17.92 -16.58
CA ARG A 412 8.31 19.16 -15.80
C ARG A 412 9.38 19.16 -14.72
N LEU A 413 9.54 18.04 -13.99
CA LEU A 413 10.57 17.89 -12.96
C LEU A 413 11.99 17.94 -13.57
N TRP A 414 12.22 17.26 -14.69
CA TRP A 414 13.48 17.34 -15.43
C TRP A 414 13.84 18.78 -15.79
N ARG A 415 12.87 19.54 -16.32
CA ARG A 415 13.06 20.93 -16.68
C ARG A 415 13.31 21.83 -15.46
N THR A 416 12.70 21.55 -14.31
CA THR A 416 13.00 22.28 -13.07
C THR A 416 14.42 22.06 -12.58
N ILE A 417 14.91 20.81 -12.65
CA ILE A 417 16.29 20.48 -12.26
C ILE A 417 17.30 21.08 -13.24
N GLY A 418 16.98 21.12 -14.54
CA GLY A 418 17.80 21.72 -15.57
C GLY A 418 17.67 23.25 -15.71
N CYS A 419 17.15 23.96 -14.70
CA CYS A 419 16.99 25.43 -14.73
C CYS A 419 16.28 25.96 -16.00
N GLY A 420 15.27 25.23 -16.49
CA GLY A 420 14.48 25.64 -17.65
C GLY A 420 14.94 25.03 -18.99
N ASP A 421 16.04 24.27 -19.03
CA ASP A 421 16.53 23.62 -20.24
C ASP A 421 15.53 22.61 -20.80
N LYS A 422 15.20 22.80 -22.08
CA LYS A 422 14.28 21.91 -22.82
C LYS A 422 15.01 20.71 -23.44
N LYS A 423 16.34 20.68 -23.44
CA LYS A 423 17.11 19.62 -24.11
C LYS A 423 16.87 18.27 -23.42
N GLY A 424 16.64 17.22 -24.22
CA GLY A 424 16.51 15.84 -23.72
C GLY A 424 15.13 15.44 -23.19
N TRP A 425 14.08 16.27 -23.29
CA TRP A 425 12.74 15.95 -22.80
C TRP A 425 12.15 14.66 -23.39
N VAL A 426 12.40 14.40 -24.68
CA VAL A 426 11.97 13.18 -25.37
C VAL A 426 12.63 11.94 -24.77
N SER A 427 13.93 12.03 -24.45
CA SER A 427 14.67 10.91 -23.85
C SER A 427 14.16 10.55 -22.46
N VAL A 428 13.81 11.56 -21.65
CA VAL A 428 13.20 11.34 -20.32
C VAL A 428 11.82 10.71 -20.46
N SER A 429 10.97 11.26 -21.32
CA SER A 429 9.62 10.75 -21.53
C SER A 429 9.60 9.32 -22.09
N TRP A 430 10.56 8.97 -22.96
CA TRP A 430 10.73 7.58 -23.43
C TRP A 430 11.13 6.63 -22.30
N LYS A 431 12.05 7.06 -21.42
CA LYS A 431 12.47 6.25 -20.27
C LYS A 431 11.32 6.01 -19.28
N VAL A 432 10.46 7.01 -19.04
CA VAL A 432 9.21 6.86 -18.26
C VAL A 432 8.34 5.77 -18.88
N ALA A 433 8.04 5.89 -20.17
CA ALA A 433 7.18 4.93 -20.87
C ALA A 433 7.70 3.48 -20.85
N CYS A 434 9.02 3.27 -20.69
CA CYS A 434 9.64 1.96 -20.74
C CYS A 434 10.08 1.40 -19.37
N CYS A 435 10.24 2.21 -18.33
CA CYS A 435 10.89 1.77 -17.09
C CYS A 435 10.02 0.76 -16.33
N PHE A 436 8.86 1.18 -15.80
CA PHE A 436 7.98 0.25 -15.08
C PHE A 436 7.39 -0.85 -15.98
N PRO A 437 6.84 -0.56 -17.19
CA PRO A 437 6.32 -1.61 -18.07
C PRO A 437 7.39 -2.61 -18.51
N GLY A 438 8.65 -2.18 -18.71
CA GLY A 438 9.76 -3.06 -19.05
C GLY A 438 10.13 -4.01 -17.91
N ILE A 439 10.14 -3.52 -16.66
CA ILE A 439 10.35 -4.36 -15.48
C ILE A 439 9.19 -5.37 -15.33
N ALA A 440 7.94 -4.91 -15.47
CA ALA A 440 6.76 -5.76 -15.38
C ALA A 440 6.77 -6.85 -16.47
N PHE A 441 7.11 -6.49 -17.71
CA PHE A 441 7.21 -7.42 -18.83
C PHE A 441 8.31 -8.47 -18.60
N LEU A 442 9.45 -8.08 -18.05
CA LEU A 442 10.56 -9.01 -17.76
C LEU A 442 10.17 -10.02 -16.66
N ILE A 443 9.55 -9.55 -15.58
CA ILE A 443 9.03 -10.43 -14.52
C ILE A 443 7.97 -11.36 -15.09
N LEU A 444 6.96 -10.82 -15.80
CA LEU A 444 5.87 -11.60 -16.38
C LEU A 444 6.38 -12.66 -17.36
N THR A 445 7.33 -12.30 -18.22
CA THR A 445 7.93 -13.23 -19.19
C THR A 445 8.66 -14.37 -18.46
N THR A 446 9.42 -14.05 -17.40
CA THR A 446 10.13 -15.06 -16.59
C THR A 446 9.15 -16.02 -15.91
N LEU A 447 8.10 -15.49 -15.28
CA LEU A 447 7.05 -16.30 -14.65
C LEU A 447 6.29 -17.14 -15.68
N ASN A 448 6.04 -16.59 -16.86
CA ASN A 448 5.34 -17.30 -17.93
C ASN A 448 6.15 -18.49 -18.49
N PHE A 449 7.48 -18.38 -18.59
CA PHE A 449 8.33 -19.52 -18.95
C PHE A 449 8.22 -20.66 -17.93
N LEU A 450 8.10 -20.36 -16.64
CA LEU A 450 7.89 -21.37 -15.60
C LEU A 450 6.52 -22.05 -15.71
N LEU A 451 5.47 -21.27 -15.99
CA LEU A 451 4.11 -21.78 -16.22
C LEU A 451 4.01 -22.66 -17.47
N TRP A 452 4.73 -22.29 -18.53
CA TRP A 452 4.78 -23.08 -19.75
C TRP A 452 5.50 -24.42 -19.53
N GLY A 453 6.61 -24.39 -18.77
CA GLY A 453 7.33 -25.60 -18.38
C GLY A 453 6.52 -26.56 -17.49
N SER A 454 5.50 -26.08 -16.78
CA SER A 454 4.60 -26.89 -15.95
C SER A 454 3.32 -27.34 -16.65
N HIS A 455 3.14 -26.99 -17.94
CA HIS A 455 1.90 -27.24 -18.70
C HIS A 455 0.63 -26.66 -18.03
N SER A 456 0.77 -25.53 -17.33
CA SER A 456 -0.35 -24.83 -16.69
C SER A 456 -1.22 -24.07 -17.69
N THR A 457 -2.53 -23.95 -17.43
CA THR A 457 -3.41 -23.04 -18.19
C THR A 457 -3.21 -21.58 -17.84
N GLY A 458 -2.52 -21.28 -16.74
CA GLY A 458 -2.12 -19.92 -16.37
C GLY A 458 -1.02 -19.37 -17.28
N ALA A 459 -0.40 -20.20 -18.12
CA ALA A 459 0.55 -19.73 -19.12
C ALA A 459 -0.17 -18.86 -20.16
N ILE A 460 0.26 -17.60 -20.24
CA ILE A 460 -0.23 -16.62 -21.20
C ILE A 460 0.17 -17.08 -22.61
N PRO A 461 -0.78 -17.21 -23.56
CA PRO A 461 -0.48 -17.62 -24.92
C PRO A 461 0.34 -16.53 -25.65
N PHE A 462 1.16 -16.95 -26.62
CA PHE A 462 2.02 -16.04 -27.37
C PHE A 462 1.24 -14.90 -28.06
N SER A 463 0.03 -15.17 -28.54
CA SER A 463 -0.86 -14.16 -29.14
C SER A 463 -1.15 -13.00 -28.17
N LEU A 464 -1.33 -13.30 -26.88
CA LEU A 464 -1.64 -12.30 -25.86
C LEU A 464 -0.41 -11.43 -25.54
N PHE A 465 0.80 -12.01 -25.54
CA PHE A 465 2.04 -11.22 -25.44
C PHE A 465 2.15 -10.19 -26.56
N VAL A 466 1.82 -10.59 -27.79
CA VAL A 466 1.83 -9.68 -28.94
C VAL A 466 0.82 -8.54 -28.73
N VAL A 467 -0.40 -8.85 -28.28
CA VAL A 467 -1.42 -7.82 -27.96
C VAL A 467 -0.94 -6.86 -26.88
N LEU A 468 -0.33 -7.35 -25.78
CA LEU A 468 0.20 -6.51 -24.72
C LEU A 468 1.34 -5.59 -25.20
N ILE A 469 2.24 -6.11 -26.05
CA ILE A 469 3.32 -5.33 -26.66
C ILE A 469 2.75 -4.23 -27.57
N PHE A 470 1.76 -4.56 -28.42
CA PHE A 470 1.09 -3.56 -29.25
C PHE A 470 0.41 -2.48 -28.40
N MET A 471 -0.30 -2.87 -27.34
CA MET A 471 -0.93 -1.92 -26.42
C MET A 471 0.10 -1.00 -25.72
N TRP A 472 1.25 -1.55 -25.34
CA TRP A 472 2.36 -0.80 -24.74
C TRP A 472 2.98 0.21 -25.73
N PHE A 473 3.42 -0.23 -26.91
CA PHE A 473 4.13 0.64 -27.85
C PHE A 473 3.22 1.55 -28.68
N CYS A 474 2.02 1.10 -29.05
CA CYS A 474 1.14 1.88 -29.92
C CYS A 474 0.23 2.84 -29.15
N ILE A 475 -0.02 2.61 -27.86
CA ILE A 475 -0.94 3.46 -27.09
C ILE A 475 -0.20 4.12 -25.91
N SER A 476 0.42 3.34 -25.01
CA SER A 476 1.03 3.91 -23.79
C SER A 476 2.22 4.84 -24.09
N VAL A 477 3.12 4.45 -25.00
CA VAL A 477 4.28 5.28 -25.39
C VAL A 477 3.87 6.62 -26.03
N PRO A 478 2.95 6.68 -27.01
CA PRO A 478 2.47 7.96 -27.54
C PRO A 478 1.80 8.84 -26.49
N LEU A 479 0.94 8.27 -25.62
CA LEU A 479 0.24 9.04 -24.58
C LEU A 479 1.22 9.68 -23.59
N THR A 480 2.23 8.92 -23.13
CA THR A 480 3.28 9.46 -22.25
C THR A 480 4.10 10.55 -22.94
N LEU A 481 4.44 10.40 -24.22
CA LEU A 481 5.14 11.44 -25.00
C LEU A 481 4.30 12.72 -25.17
N VAL A 482 2.98 12.59 -25.37
CA VAL A 482 2.05 13.74 -25.41
C VAL A 482 2.05 14.46 -24.06
N GLY A 483 1.99 13.71 -22.95
CA GLY A 483 2.18 14.25 -21.59
C GLY A 483 3.50 15.01 -21.44
N GLY A 484 4.59 14.40 -21.88
CA GLY A 484 5.93 15.00 -21.89
C GLY A 484 6.00 16.29 -22.72
N TYR A 485 5.32 16.35 -23.87
CA TYR A 485 5.23 17.55 -24.69
C TYR A 485 4.54 18.70 -23.96
N PHE A 486 3.43 18.43 -23.25
CA PHE A 486 2.79 19.43 -22.40
C PHE A 486 3.68 19.85 -21.23
N GLY A 487 4.41 18.92 -20.62
CA GLY A 487 5.39 19.20 -19.56
C GLY A 487 6.54 20.09 -20.04
N ALA A 488 7.02 19.88 -21.26
CA ALA A 488 8.07 20.70 -21.88
C ALA A 488 7.61 22.13 -22.19
N LYS A 489 6.32 22.33 -22.50
CA LYS A 489 5.73 23.66 -22.71
C LYS A 489 5.41 24.39 -21.41
N ALA A 490 4.98 23.67 -20.38
CA ALA A 490 4.60 24.24 -19.10
C ALA A 490 5.77 25.04 -18.46
N PRO A 491 5.50 26.16 -17.79
CA PRO A 491 6.54 26.94 -17.12
C PRO A 491 7.24 26.07 -16.07
N HIS A 492 8.57 26.11 -16.07
CA HIS A 492 9.36 25.47 -15.03
C HIS A 492 9.16 26.21 -13.70
N ILE A 493 9.17 25.45 -12.61
CA ILE A 493 9.17 25.97 -11.25
C ILE A 493 10.55 26.59 -10.99
N GLU A 494 10.58 27.89 -10.74
CA GLU A 494 11.80 28.62 -10.41
C GLU A 494 12.20 28.34 -8.95
N TYR A 495 13.50 28.11 -8.73
CA TYR A 495 14.01 27.94 -7.38
C TYR A 495 14.04 29.27 -6.63
N PRO A 496 13.59 29.30 -5.37
CA PRO A 496 13.53 30.53 -4.60
C PRO A 496 14.92 31.09 -4.28
N VAL A 497 15.97 30.26 -4.33
CA VAL A 497 17.35 30.64 -4.00
C VAL A 497 18.29 30.13 -5.08
N ARG A 498 19.30 30.94 -5.45
CA ARG A 498 20.36 30.53 -6.36
C ARG A 498 21.34 29.60 -5.63
N THR A 499 21.74 28.53 -6.29
CA THR A 499 22.70 27.57 -5.73
C THR A 499 24.12 28.14 -5.69
N ASN A 500 24.86 27.84 -4.63
CA ASN A 500 26.28 28.19 -4.51
C ASN A 500 27.14 27.43 -5.54
N GLN A 501 28.24 28.03 -5.98
CA GLN A 501 29.14 27.38 -6.93
C GLN A 501 29.88 26.18 -6.32
N ILE A 502 30.37 26.33 -5.09
CA ILE A 502 31.10 25.29 -4.35
C ILE A 502 30.12 24.58 -3.41
N PRO A 503 29.98 23.25 -3.50
CA PRO A 503 29.13 22.51 -2.56
C PRO A 503 29.75 22.56 -1.16
N ARG A 504 28.91 22.82 -0.16
CA ARG A 504 29.31 22.70 1.24
C ARG A 504 29.59 21.23 1.60
N GLU A 505 30.65 21.02 2.38
CA GLU A 505 30.97 19.72 2.96
C GLU A 505 29.92 19.32 4.01
N ILE A 506 29.48 18.06 3.96
CA ILE A 506 28.48 17.52 4.88
C ILE A 506 29.23 17.08 6.15
N PRO A 507 28.83 17.53 7.35
CA PRO A 507 29.49 17.13 8.59
C PRO A 507 29.37 15.62 8.83
N ALA A 508 30.41 15.03 9.44
CA ALA A 508 30.40 13.61 9.78
C ALA A 508 29.26 13.30 10.77
N GLN A 509 28.33 12.44 10.35
CA GLN A 509 27.19 12.05 11.19
C GLN A 509 27.54 10.87 12.09
N LYS A 510 27.02 10.89 13.32
CA LYS A 510 27.20 9.81 14.31
C LYS A 510 26.48 8.52 13.93
N TYR A 511 25.38 8.61 13.16
CA TYR A 511 24.61 7.47 12.68
C TYR A 511 24.52 7.46 11.14
N PRO A 512 24.50 6.28 10.51
CA PRO A 512 24.34 6.19 9.06
C PRO A 512 22.96 6.68 8.63
N SER A 513 22.93 7.77 7.86
CA SER A 513 21.68 8.41 7.40
C SER A 513 20.71 7.46 6.67
N TRP A 514 21.20 6.43 5.99
CA TRP A 514 20.36 5.44 5.28
C TRP A 514 19.62 4.48 6.22
N LEU A 515 20.16 4.18 7.40
CA LEU A 515 19.48 3.33 8.38
C LEU A 515 18.16 3.99 8.84
N LEU A 516 18.19 5.31 9.02
CA LEU A 516 17.01 6.10 9.37
C LEU A 516 15.96 6.06 8.25
N VAL A 517 16.40 6.14 6.98
CA VAL A 517 15.53 6.08 5.80
C VAL A 517 14.82 4.72 5.69
N PHE A 518 15.54 3.63 5.93
CA PHE A 518 14.93 2.30 5.96
C PHE A 518 13.98 2.15 7.15
N GLY A 519 14.41 2.55 8.35
CA GLY A 519 13.58 2.48 9.56
C GLY A 519 12.27 3.28 9.46
N ALA A 520 12.23 4.35 8.67
CA ALA A 520 11.02 5.14 8.50
C ALA A 520 9.87 4.40 7.82
N GLY A 521 10.16 3.41 6.98
CA GLY A 521 9.15 2.57 6.34
C GLY A 521 8.35 1.68 7.32
N THR A 522 8.84 1.50 8.55
CA THR A 522 8.13 0.75 9.60
C THR A 522 6.83 1.43 10.03
N LEU A 523 6.77 2.77 10.00
CA LEU A 523 5.57 3.52 10.42
C LEU A 523 4.41 3.33 9.42
N PRO A 524 4.58 3.57 8.10
CA PRO A 524 3.55 3.23 7.12
C PRO A 524 3.20 1.74 7.11
N PHE A 525 4.19 0.85 7.29
CA PHE A 525 3.93 -0.59 7.36
C PHE A 525 3.02 -0.96 8.54
N GLY A 526 3.25 -0.40 9.73
CA GLY A 526 2.41 -0.64 10.91
C GLY A 526 0.95 -0.22 10.71
N THR A 527 0.70 0.83 9.91
CA THR A 527 -0.68 1.25 9.55
C THR A 527 -1.35 0.31 8.54
N LEU A 528 -0.56 -0.38 7.71
CA LEU A 528 -1.08 -1.28 6.67
C LEU A 528 -1.19 -2.74 7.09
N PHE A 529 -0.46 -3.16 8.13
CA PHE A 529 -0.24 -4.58 8.45
C PHE A 529 -1.53 -5.43 8.47
N ILE A 530 -2.58 -4.94 9.12
CA ILE A 530 -3.86 -5.66 9.25
C ILE A 530 -4.55 -5.81 7.89
N GLU A 531 -4.60 -4.74 7.09
CA GLU A 531 -5.25 -4.79 5.78
C GLU A 531 -4.43 -5.57 4.76
N LEU A 532 -3.10 -5.51 4.86
CA LEU A 532 -2.20 -6.31 4.04
C LEU A 532 -2.46 -7.82 4.23
N PHE A 533 -2.72 -8.28 5.46
CA PHE A 533 -3.12 -9.67 5.71
C PHE A 533 -4.40 -10.06 4.96
N PHE A 534 -5.42 -9.20 4.97
CA PHE A 534 -6.67 -9.46 4.25
C PHE A 534 -6.50 -9.42 2.73
N ILE A 535 -5.69 -8.49 2.22
CA ILE A 535 -5.35 -8.39 0.78
C ILE A 535 -4.62 -9.66 0.34
N MET A 536 -3.56 -10.06 1.06
CA MET A 536 -2.80 -11.28 0.74
C MET A 536 -3.68 -12.52 0.81
N SER A 537 -4.51 -12.64 1.84
CA SER A 537 -5.47 -13.75 1.98
C SER A 537 -6.50 -13.80 0.84
N SER A 538 -6.87 -12.65 0.28
CA SER A 538 -7.85 -12.58 -0.81
C SER A 538 -7.23 -12.93 -2.16
N ILE A 539 -6.01 -12.46 -2.42
CA ILE A 539 -5.28 -12.74 -3.67
C ILE A 539 -4.90 -14.23 -3.75
N TRP A 540 -4.34 -14.78 -2.68
CA TRP A 540 -3.72 -16.10 -2.69
C TRP A 540 -4.67 -17.24 -2.28
N MET A 541 -5.45 -17.08 -1.20
CA MET A 541 -6.45 -18.09 -0.82
C MET A 541 -7.78 -17.99 -1.60
N GLY A 542 -7.84 -17.17 -2.65
CA GLY A 542 -8.99 -17.06 -3.54
C GLY A 542 -10.27 -16.50 -2.91
N ARG A 543 -10.22 -15.96 -1.69
CA ARG A 543 -11.39 -15.36 -1.02
C ARG A 543 -11.73 -14.01 -1.67
N VAL A 544 -13.01 -13.72 -1.89
CA VAL A 544 -13.42 -12.47 -2.54
C VAL A 544 -13.34 -11.30 -1.56
N TYR A 545 -12.49 -10.30 -1.84
CA TYR A 545 -12.44 -9.07 -1.05
C TYR A 545 -13.58 -8.14 -1.46
N TYR A 546 -14.56 -7.96 -0.57
CA TYR A 546 -15.76 -7.15 -0.85
C TYR A 546 -15.67 -5.70 -0.34
N VAL A 547 -14.71 -5.41 0.55
CA VAL A 547 -14.75 -4.22 1.40
C VAL A 547 -13.98 -3.04 0.76
N PHE A 548 -14.26 -2.72 -0.51
CA PHE A 548 -13.54 -1.67 -1.26
C PHE A 548 -13.67 -0.27 -0.67
N GLY A 549 -14.79 0.05 -0.01
CA GLY A 549 -14.96 1.34 0.68
C GLY A 549 -13.95 1.52 1.83
N PHE A 550 -13.66 0.45 2.59
CA PHE A 550 -12.65 0.51 3.64
C PHE A 550 -11.24 0.55 3.04
N LEU A 551 -11.00 -0.20 1.96
CA LEU A 551 -9.74 -0.12 1.21
C LEU A 551 -9.44 1.30 0.72
N LEU A 552 -10.44 2.03 0.23
CA LEU A 552 -10.29 3.43 -0.20
C LEU A 552 -9.85 4.33 0.96
N ILE A 553 -10.51 4.19 2.12
CA ILE A 553 -10.15 4.97 3.32
C ILE A 553 -8.72 4.66 3.74
N VAL A 554 -8.36 3.38 3.87
CA VAL A 554 -7.01 2.96 4.27
C VAL A 554 -5.96 3.43 3.26
N PHE A 555 -6.27 3.39 1.97
CA PHE A 555 -5.38 3.88 0.93
C PHE A 555 -5.14 5.40 1.04
N ILE A 556 -6.17 6.20 1.34
CA ILE A 556 -6.03 7.63 1.60
C ILE A 556 -5.16 7.87 2.84
N LEU A 557 -5.42 7.13 3.93
CA LEU A 557 -4.63 7.21 5.16
C LEU A 557 -3.16 6.88 4.90
N LEU A 558 -2.88 5.85 4.09
CA LEU A 558 -1.52 5.50 3.69
C LEU A 558 -0.81 6.65 2.97
N VAL A 559 -1.46 7.27 1.99
CA VAL A 559 -0.87 8.41 1.24
C VAL A 559 -0.50 9.55 2.18
N VAL A 560 -1.36 9.84 3.18
CA VAL A 560 -1.09 10.87 4.19
C VAL A 560 0.10 10.48 5.07
N VAL A 561 0.12 9.26 5.63
CA VAL A 561 1.24 8.79 6.46
C VAL A 561 2.56 8.81 5.69
N CYS A 562 2.57 8.33 4.44
CA CYS A 562 3.74 8.36 3.58
C CYS A 562 4.23 9.79 3.31
N ALA A 563 3.32 10.75 3.13
CA ALA A 563 3.70 12.16 2.98
C ALA A 563 4.34 12.70 4.27
N GLU A 564 3.71 12.50 5.42
CA GLU A 564 4.19 13.02 6.72
C GLU A 564 5.55 12.44 7.13
N VAL A 565 5.74 11.12 6.97
CA VAL A 565 7.01 10.46 7.28
C VAL A 565 8.16 11.05 6.46
N SER A 566 7.93 11.31 5.16
CA SER A 566 8.94 11.92 4.29
C SER A 566 9.25 13.37 4.70
N LEU A 567 8.24 14.14 5.09
CA LEU A 567 8.40 15.52 5.57
C LEU A 567 9.26 15.60 6.84
N VAL A 568 8.94 14.76 7.83
CA VAL A 568 9.68 14.72 9.10
C VAL A 568 11.14 14.34 8.85
N LEU A 569 11.41 13.30 8.05
CA LEU A 569 12.78 12.90 7.73
C LEU A 569 13.54 13.95 6.94
N THR A 570 12.93 14.56 5.94
CA THR A 570 13.56 15.62 5.14
C THR A 570 13.95 16.79 6.04
N TYR A 571 13.07 17.21 6.94
CA TYR A 571 13.39 18.25 7.92
C TYR A 571 14.54 17.85 8.86
N MET A 572 14.55 16.61 9.36
CA MET A 572 15.64 16.12 10.21
C MET A 572 16.99 16.12 9.46
N HIS A 573 17.02 15.69 8.21
CA HIS A 573 18.24 15.72 7.39
C HIS A 573 18.74 17.15 7.16
N LEU A 574 17.84 18.09 6.86
CA LEU A 574 18.20 19.50 6.72
C LEU A 574 18.73 20.11 8.03
N CYS A 575 18.22 19.67 9.19
CA CYS A 575 18.71 20.11 10.50
C CYS A 575 20.15 19.65 10.79
N VAL A 576 20.55 18.49 10.26
CA VAL A 576 21.92 17.94 10.38
C VAL A 576 22.82 18.38 9.22
N GLU A 577 22.44 19.47 8.54
CA GLU A 577 23.19 20.07 7.44
C GLU A 577 23.40 19.17 6.21
N ASP A 578 22.54 18.16 6.01
CA ASP A 578 22.61 17.27 4.85
C ASP A 578 21.67 17.72 3.74
N TRP A 579 22.24 18.32 2.68
CA TRP A 579 21.49 18.77 1.51
C TRP A 579 21.12 17.65 0.53
N LYS A 580 21.61 16.41 0.70
CA LYS A 580 21.33 15.30 -0.23
C LYS A 580 20.00 14.60 0.09
N TRP A 581 18.93 15.38 0.20
CA TRP A 581 17.61 14.90 0.65
C TRP A 581 16.80 14.21 -0.48
N TRP A 582 16.98 14.57 -1.75
CA TRP A 582 16.18 14.10 -2.90
C TRP A 582 15.91 12.59 -2.95
N TRP A 583 16.96 11.77 -2.91
CA TRP A 583 16.81 10.30 -2.92
C TRP A 583 16.34 9.77 -1.57
N LYS A 584 16.74 10.42 -0.47
CA LYS A 584 16.35 10.01 0.88
C LYS A 584 14.85 10.22 1.09
N SER A 585 14.26 11.29 0.59
CA SER A 585 12.80 11.53 0.66
C SER A 585 12.01 10.53 -0.17
N PHE A 586 12.54 10.12 -1.34
CA PHE A 586 11.91 9.08 -2.15
C PHE A 586 11.94 7.71 -1.44
N PHE A 587 13.11 7.28 -0.96
CA PHE A 587 13.26 6.00 -0.27
C PHE A 587 12.67 5.99 1.15
N ALA A 588 12.47 7.15 1.79
CA ALA A 588 11.85 7.25 3.11
C ALA A 588 10.45 6.63 3.13
N SER A 589 9.62 6.99 2.15
CA SER A 589 8.26 6.45 2.00
C SER A 589 8.25 5.20 1.14
N GLY A 590 9.16 5.08 0.16
CA GLY A 590 9.30 3.90 -0.69
C GLY A 590 9.80 2.65 0.05
N SER A 591 10.52 2.79 1.16
CA SER A 591 11.03 1.67 1.97
C SER A 591 9.93 0.80 2.56
N VAL A 592 8.68 1.29 2.64
CA VAL A 592 7.50 0.48 3.01
C VAL A 592 7.37 -0.78 2.15
N ALA A 593 7.74 -0.70 0.87
CA ALA A 593 7.70 -1.84 -0.05
C ALA A 593 8.63 -2.98 0.37
N ILE A 594 9.77 -2.68 0.99
CA ILE A 594 10.70 -3.70 1.51
C ILE A 594 10.02 -4.47 2.64
N TYR A 595 9.34 -3.78 3.55
CA TYR A 595 8.60 -4.41 4.64
C TYR A 595 7.43 -5.24 4.13
N ILE A 596 6.71 -4.77 3.11
CA ILE A 596 5.64 -5.53 2.45
C ILE A 596 6.21 -6.81 1.80
N PHE A 597 7.35 -6.71 1.12
CA PHE A 597 7.99 -7.88 0.51
C PHE A 597 8.49 -8.88 1.57
N LEU A 598 9.13 -8.41 2.64
CA LEU A 598 9.53 -9.26 3.77
C LEU A 598 8.33 -9.92 4.44
N TYR A 599 7.22 -9.20 4.58
CA TYR A 599 5.97 -9.75 5.07
C TYR A 599 5.42 -10.82 4.12
N SER A 600 5.48 -10.63 2.79
CA SER A 600 5.05 -11.65 1.84
C SER A 600 5.89 -12.93 1.94
N VAL A 601 7.20 -12.82 2.17
CA VAL A 601 8.07 -13.97 2.42
C VAL A 601 7.73 -14.66 3.75
N ASN A 602 7.46 -13.88 4.80
CA ASN A 602 7.01 -14.40 6.08
C ASN A 602 5.67 -15.15 5.94
N TYR A 603 4.73 -14.56 5.22
CA TYR A 603 3.41 -15.14 4.94
C TYR A 603 3.54 -16.46 4.16
N LEU A 604 4.47 -16.54 3.19
CA LEU A 604 4.78 -17.78 2.49
C LEU A 604 5.24 -18.90 3.44
N ILE A 605 6.17 -18.58 4.34
CA ILE A 605 6.81 -19.57 5.24
C ILE A 605 5.87 -20.03 6.37
N PHE A 606 5.06 -19.13 6.92
CA PHE A 606 4.29 -19.40 8.13
C PHE A 606 2.83 -19.74 7.87
N GLU A 607 2.17 -19.06 6.93
CA GLU A 607 0.73 -19.21 6.66
C GLU A 607 0.47 -20.14 5.46
N LEU A 608 1.24 -20.00 4.38
CA LEU A 608 1.14 -20.82 3.16
C LEU A 608 2.03 -22.08 3.22
N LYS A 609 2.15 -22.72 4.38
CA LYS A 609 2.93 -23.97 4.52
C LYS A 609 2.46 -25.12 3.62
N SER A 610 1.21 -25.04 3.15
CA SER A 610 0.65 -25.99 2.20
C SER A 610 1.02 -25.71 0.75
N LEU A 611 1.70 -24.59 0.45
CA LEU A 611 2.10 -24.27 -0.91
C LEU A 611 3.15 -25.29 -1.38
N SER A 612 2.77 -26.25 -2.20
CA SER A 612 3.63 -27.35 -2.63
C SER A 612 4.20 -27.10 -4.02
N GLY A 613 5.53 -26.99 -4.08
CA GLY A 613 6.27 -27.03 -5.33
C GLY A 613 7.05 -25.75 -5.64
N PRO A 614 8.27 -25.88 -6.21
CA PRO A 614 9.17 -24.74 -6.43
C PRO A 614 8.63 -23.74 -7.46
N VAL A 615 7.78 -24.20 -8.39
CA VAL A 615 7.18 -23.32 -9.42
C VAL A 615 6.14 -22.40 -8.79
N SER A 616 5.28 -22.92 -7.90
CA SER A 616 4.26 -22.15 -7.20
C SER A 616 4.89 -21.11 -6.28
N GLU A 617 5.92 -21.50 -5.51
CA GLU A 617 6.69 -20.57 -4.68
C GLU A 617 7.34 -19.45 -5.50
N ALA A 618 7.91 -19.77 -6.66
CA ALA A 618 8.50 -18.78 -7.56
C ALA A 618 7.45 -17.83 -8.16
N LEU A 619 6.27 -18.32 -8.51
CA LEU A 619 5.16 -17.49 -8.99
C LEU A 619 4.68 -16.52 -7.90
N TYR A 620 4.48 -17.03 -6.68
CA TYR A 620 4.11 -16.23 -5.52
C TYR A 620 5.10 -15.09 -5.27
N LEU A 621 6.40 -15.42 -5.23
CA LEU A 621 7.45 -14.44 -5.00
C LEU A 621 7.59 -13.45 -6.15
N GLY A 622 7.42 -13.89 -7.40
CA GLY A 622 7.51 -13.03 -8.59
C GLY A 622 6.39 -12.00 -8.65
N TYR A 623 5.13 -12.40 -8.43
CA TYR A 623 4.00 -11.47 -8.38
C TYR A 623 4.07 -10.56 -7.15
N SER A 624 4.51 -11.07 -5.99
CA SER A 624 4.72 -10.27 -4.79
C SER A 624 5.84 -9.22 -4.97
N LEU A 625 6.90 -9.58 -5.71
CA LEU A 625 7.96 -8.64 -6.08
C LEU A 625 7.44 -7.54 -7.01
N LEU A 626 6.63 -7.88 -8.02
CA LEU A 626 6.00 -6.91 -8.92
C LEU A 626 5.12 -5.92 -8.13
N MET A 627 4.30 -6.42 -7.21
CA MET A 627 3.47 -5.60 -6.33
C MET A 627 4.31 -4.68 -5.43
N ALA A 628 5.36 -5.20 -4.81
CA ALA A 628 6.26 -4.40 -3.96
C ALA A 628 6.95 -3.29 -4.76
N LEU A 629 7.42 -3.58 -5.97
CA LEU A 629 8.02 -2.57 -6.86
C LEU A 629 7.02 -1.47 -7.25
N ALA A 630 5.78 -1.83 -7.58
CA ALA A 630 4.73 -0.85 -7.87
C ALA A 630 4.46 0.08 -6.68
N ILE A 631 4.38 -0.49 -5.46
CA ILE A 631 4.19 0.28 -4.22
C ILE A 631 5.40 1.18 -3.93
N MET A 632 6.62 0.71 -4.15
CA MET A 632 7.84 1.50 -3.96
C MET A 632 7.82 2.77 -4.82
N PHE A 633 7.46 2.64 -6.10
CA PHE A 633 7.38 3.76 -7.02
C PHE A 633 6.25 4.72 -6.62
N ALA A 634 5.05 4.20 -6.33
CA ALA A 634 3.90 5.02 -5.94
C ALA A 634 4.15 5.78 -4.62
N MET A 635 4.53 5.09 -3.55
CA MET A 635 4.73 5.69 -2.22
C MET A 635 5.98 6.57 -2.19
N GLY A 636 7.05 6.17 -2.89
CA GLY A 636 8.25 7.00 -3.04
C GLY A 636 7.99 8.31 -3.77
N SER A 637 7.11 8.30 -4.77
CA SER A 637 6.69 9.51 -5.49
C SER A 637 5.89 10.46 -4.60
N VAL A 638 4.99 9.93 -3.76
CA VAL A 638 4.26 10.73 -2.77
C VAL A 638 5.23 11.42 -1.81
N GLY A 639 6.16 10.66 -1.23
CA GLY A 639 7.16 11.19 -0.29
C GLY A 639 8.10 12.23 -0.92
N PHE A 640 8.55 11.98 -2.16
CA PHE A 640 9.39 12.92 -2.88
C PHE A 640 8.65 14.22 -3.21
N LEU A 641 7.44 14.13 -3.79
CA LEU A 641 6.66 15.31 -4.17
C LEU A 641 6.25 16.13 -2.95
N SER A 642 5.85 15.49 -1.84
CA SER A 642 5.53 16.21 -0.60
C SER A 642 6.75 16.96 -0.06
N SER A 643 7.91 16.31 -0.04
CA SER A 643 9.17 16.90 0.43
C SER A 643 9.66 18.03 -0.49
N PHE A 644 9.52 17.88 -1.81
CA PHE A 644 9.88 18.92 -2.78
C PHE A 644 9.04 20.18 -2.60
N TRP A 645 7.72 20.04 -2.49
CA TRP A 645 6.84 21.18 -2.22
C TRP A 645 7.08 21.79 -0.86
N PHE A 646 7.32 20.96 0.17
CA PHE A 646 7.68 21.44 1.49
C PHE A 646 8.94 22.30 1.46
N VAL A 647 10.04 21.82 0.87
CA VAL A 647 11.29 22.58 0.77
C VAL A 647 11.11 23.86 -0.04
N HIS A 648 10.32 23.81 -1.14
CA HIS A 648 10.02 25.00 -1.95
C HIS A 648 9.23 26.05 -1.16
N TYR A 649 8.12 25.67 -0.52
CA TYR A 649 7.31 26.57 0.29
C TYR A 649 8.01 27.02 1.57
N PHE A 650 8.83 26.16 2.17
CA PHE A 650 9.64 26.48 3.34
C PHE A 650 10.57 27.66 3.04
N GLU A 651 11.20 27.68 1.86
CA GLU A 651 12.06 28.78 1.41
C GLU A 651 11.29 30.03 0.90
N VAL A 652 10.14 29.85 0.24
CA VAL A 652 9.30 30.98 -0.24
C VAL A 652 8.56 31.68 0.90
N GLY A 653 7.99 30.92 1.84
CA GLY A 653 7.24 31.45 2.99
C GLY A 653 8.08 32.36 3.86
N LEU A 654 9.39 32.11 3.95
CA LEU A 654 10.35 32.97 4.66
C LEU A 654 10.55 34.35 4.01
N LYS A 655 10.32 34.50 2.71
CA LYS A 655 10.52 35.77 1.98
C LYS A 655 9.29 36.68 2.00
N ASN A 656 8.10 36.14 2.23
CA ASN A 656 6.84 36.83 1.93
C ASN A 656 5.99 37.25 3.14
N PHE A 657 6.42 37.07 4.39
CA PHE A 657 5.62 37.53 5.55
C PHE A 657 5.62 39.07 5.65
N PRO A 658 4.49 39.76 5.40
CA PRO A 658 4.37 41.17 5.68
C PRO A 658 4.04 41.34 7.17
N ALA A 659 4.77 42.21 7.85
CA ALA A 659 4.63 42.51 9.29
C ALA A 659 3.19 42.71 9.86
N PRO A 660 2.16 43.17 9.11
CA PRO A 660 0.84 43.46 9.70
C PRO A 660 -0.10 42.26 9.92
N SER A 661 0.09 41.10 9.27
CA SER A 661 -0.83 39.95 9.39
C SER A 661 -0.53 39.02 10.58
N VAL A 662 0.62 39.23 11.22
CA VAL A 662 1.14 38.47 12.37
C VAL A 662 0.24 38.64 13.61
N THR A 663 -0.36 39.81 13.81
CA THR A 663 -1.18 40.11 14.99
C THR A 663 -2.54 39.40 14.95
N ALA A 664 -3.05 39.11 13.76
CA ALA A 664 -4.29 38.35 13.56
C ALA A 664 -4.05 36.84 13.72
N LEU A 665 -2.94 36.33 13.19
CA LEU A 665 -2.55 34.92 13.36
C LEU A 665 -2.19 34.60 14.82
N ARG A 666 -1.49 35.51 15.51
CA ARG A 666 -1.22 35.39 16.96
C ARG A 666 -2.50 35.35 17.80
N ARG A 667 -3.52 36.13 17.44
CA ARG A 667 -4.83 36.11 18.11
C ARG A 667 -5.55 34.78 17.92
N THR A 668 -5.49 34.23 16.71
CA THR A 668 -6.11 32.94 16.36
C THR A 668 -5.39 31.76 17.00
N ILE A 669 -4.05 31.79 17.09
CA ILE A 669 -3.25 30.73 17.74
C ILE A 669 -3.41 30.76 19.27
N LEU A 670 -3.52 31.95 19.88
CA LEU A 670 -3.78 32.07 21.31
C LEU A 670 -5.22 31.64 21.68
N SER A 671 -6.20 31.88 20.80
CA SER A 671 -7.57 31.38 21.03
C SER A 671 -7.63 29.85 20.91
N PHE A 672 -6.99 29.28 19.90
CA PHE A 672 -6.95 27.82 19.70
C PHE A 672 -6.18 27.09 20.81
N GLY A 673 -5.07 27.67 21.28
CA GLY A 673 -4.31 27.14 22.42
C GLY A 673 -5.08 27.20 23.74
N ALA A 674 -5.91 28.24 23.94
CA ALA A 674 -6.79 28.35 25.10
C ALA A 674 -7.96 27.34 25.04
N GLU A 675 -8.54 27.12 23.86
CA GLU A 675 -9.61 26.14 23.62
C GLU A 675 -9.11 24.70 23.77
N MET A 676 -7.93 24.38 23.24
CA MET A 676 -7.33 23.04 23.36
C MET A 676 -6.96 22.73 24.82
N ASN A 677 -6.45 23.71 25.57
CA ASN A 677 -6.13 23.53 26.99
C ASN A 677 -7.40 23.42 27.85
N ALA A 678 -8.46 24.15 27.52
CA ALA A 678 -9.78 24.01 28.16
C ALA A 678 -10.43 22.64 27.86
N THR A 679 -10.19 22.09 26.67
CA THR A 679 -10.68 20.77 26.24
C THR A 679 -9.90 19.63 26.91
N LEU A 680 -8.56 19.76 27.01
CA LEU A 680 -7.70 18.85 27.78
C LEU A 680 -8.03 18.85 29.28
N HIS A 681 -8.41 20.00 29.84
CA HIS A 681 -8.82 20.09 31.25
C HIS A 681 -10.22 19.51 31.52
N ARG A 682 -11.10 19.45 30.50
CA ARG A 682 -12.39 18.74 30.55
C ARG A 682 -12.26 17.23 30.35
N MET A 683 -11.25 16.78 29.61
CA MET A 683 -10.99 15.35 29.38
C MET A 683 -10.14 14.68 30.47
N GLY A 684 -9.46 15.45 31.33
CA GLY A 684 -8.56 14.96 32.39
C GLY A 684 -9.20 14.25 33.60
N GLY A 685 -10.44 13.76 33.49
CA GLY A 685 -11.12 12.99 34.54
C GLY A 685 -10.90 11.48 34.47
N ILE A 686 -10.42 10.93 33.34
CA ILE A 686 -10.29 9.48 33.14
C ILE A 686 -9.01 9.18 32.37
N SER A 687 -8.26 8.20 32.87
CA SER A 687 -7.05 7.61 32.25
C SER A 687 -5.71 8.24 32.62
N ARG A 688 -5.24 7.89 33.83
CA ARG A 688 -3.84 8.01 34.25
C ARG A 688 -3.32 6.61 34.52
N MET A 689 -3.03 5.84 33.47
CA MET A 689 -2.24 4.61 33.59
C MET A 689 -1.67 4.24 32.21
N TYR A 690 -0.41 3.79 32.22
CA TYR A 690 0.41 3.35 31.08
C TYR A 690 1.06 4.45 30.24
N PHE A 691 2.25 4.89 30.64
CA PHE A 691 3.34 5.17 29.72
C PHE A 691 4.68 5.14 30.47
N VAL A 692 5.72 4.66 29.79
CA VAL A 692 7.16 4.67 30.15
C VAL A 692 7.71 3.38 30.81
N HIS A 693 8.19 2.46 29.97
CA HIS A 693 9.52 1.87 30.13
C HIS A 693 10.09 1.33 28.81
N SER A 694 11.42 1.26 28.73
CA SER A 694 12.31 0.74 27.68
C SER A 694 12.65 1.65 26.49
N VAL A 695 13.85 2.28 26.54
CA VAL A 695 15.04 1.84 25.81
C VAL A 695 16.28 2.25 26.64
N LEU A 696 17.04 1.25 27.10
CA LEU A 696 18.39 1.38 27.64
C LEU A 696 19.37 1.46 26.47
N TYR A 697 20.35 2.35 26.55
CA TYR A 697 21.66 2.08 25.97
C TYR A 697 22.75 2.59 26.91
N GLU A 698 23.70 1.69 27.10
CA GLU A 698 24.84 1.69 27.99
C GLU A 698 26.06 2.24 27.23
N ASP A 699 26.87 3.08 27.87
CA ASP A 699 28.30 3.05 27.59
C ASP A 699 29.11 3.51 28.81
N ARG A 700 30.07 2.66 29.18
CA ARG A 700 31.07 2.78 30.25
C ARG A 700 32.40 2.95 29.50
N MET A 701 33.28 3.92 29.80
CA MET A 701 34.44 3.71 30.69
C MET A 701 35.48 4.84 30.56
N GLN A 702 36.28 4.97 31.64
CA GLN A 702 37.71 5.35 31.72
C GLN A 702 38.15 6.83 31.82
N GLY A 703 38.79 7.15 32.97
CA GLY A 703 40.13 7.76 32.94
C GLY A 703 40.35 9.14 33.57
N ILE A 704 40.32 9.23 34.91
CA ILE A 704 41.23 9.99 35.81
C ILE A 704 41.77 11.37 35.32
N LEU A 705 41.24 12.45 35.91
CA LEU A 705 41.90 13.76 35.97
C LEU A 705 43.09 13.73 36.95
N ARG A 706 44.30 14.07 36.50
CA ARG A 706 45.34 14.69 37.33
C ARG A 706 45.48 16.15 36.91
N VAL A 707 45.22 17.08 37.82
CA VAL A 707 45.56 18.50 37.66
C VAL A 707 46.71 18.79 38.61
N SER A 708 47.89 19.06 38.05
CA SER A 708 48.96 19.76 38.76
C SER A 708 49.03 21.17 38.20
N CYS A 709 48.79 22.16 39.04
CA CYS A 709 49.05 23.55 38.74
C CYS A 709 50.54 23.82 39.04
N SER A 710 51.33 24.13 38.02
CA SER A 710 52.60 24.83 38.18
C SER A 710 52.48 26.20 37.51
N ALA A 711 52.91 27.22 38.25
CA ALA A 711 52.86 28.62 37.88
C ALA A 711 54.00 29.01 36.92
N ASN A 712 53.75 30.08 36.16
CA ASN A 712 54.66 30.85 35.31
C ASN A 712 55.16 30.22 34.00
N GLU A 713 54.42 30.50 32.91
CA GLU A 713 55.00 30.87 31.61
C GLU A 713 53.94 31.60 30.75
N PRO A 714 54.29 32.67 30.00
CA PRO A 714 53.32 33.32 29.12
C PRO A 714 53.01 32.45 27.89
N LEU A 715 51.72 32.31 27.58
CA LEU A 715 51.21 31.61 26.39
C LEU A 715 51.87 32.14 25.09
N LYS A 716 52.73 31.32 24.47
CA LYS A 716 53.21 31.53 23.10
C LYS A 716 52.20 30.99 22.10
N VAL A 717 51.65 31.87 21.26
CA VAL A 717 50.80 31.50 20.13
C VAL A 717 51.69 31.39 18.89
N MET A 718 51.87 30.18 18.34
CA MET A 718 52.47 29.97 17.02
C MET A 718 51.39 29.91 15.95
N ILE A 719 51.58 30.68 14.87
CA ILE A 719 50.75 30.63 13.67
C ILE A 719 51.66 30.17 12.54
N SER A 720 51.42 28.99 11.96
CA SER A 720 52.16 28.51 10.78
C SER A 720 51.45 28.91 9.49
N GLY A 721 52.20 29.49 8.55
CA GLY A 721 51.72 29.90 7.23
C GLY A 721 52.78 30.73 6.49
N ALA A 722 52.94 30.48 5.18
CA ALA A 722 53.99 31.10 4.34
C ALA A 722 53.86 32.63 4.23
N PRO A 723 54.97 33.37 3.99
CA PRO A 723 54.99 34.82 4.07
C PRO A 723 54.41 35.44 2.79
N ALA A 724 53.25 36.09 2.91
CA ALA A 724 52.78 37.06 1.92
C ALA A 724 52.56 38.41 2.62
N TYR A 725 53.25 39.43 2.13
CA TYR A 725 53.37 40.78 2.67
C TYR A 725 51.98 41.42 2.90
N GLY A 726 51.67 41.86 4.13
CA GLY A 726 50.46 42.66 4.43
C GLY A 726 49.62 42.31 5.67
N LYS A 727 49.91 41.23 6.43
CA LYS A 727 49.07 40.76 7.57
C LYS A 727 49.45 41.26 8.98
N GLY A 728 50.37 42.22 9.12
CA GLY A 728 50.83 42.70 10.44
C GLY A 728 49.73 43.37 11.28
N SER A 729 48.91 44.21 10.66
CA SER A 729 47.86 44.99 11.35
C SER A 729 46.65 44.13 11.77
N GLN A 730 46.30 43.09 11.02
CA GLN A 730 45.19 42.19 11.36
C GLN A 730 45.53 41.23 12.51
N CYS A 731 46.76 40.71 12.58
CA CYS A 731 47.19 39.87 13.70
C CYS A 731 47.24 40.66 15.01
N GLU A 732 47.73 41.91 14.98
CA GLU A 732 47.77 42.77 16.16
C GLU A 732 46.36 43.14 16.66
N LEU A 733 45.42 43.35 15.74
CA LEU A 733 44.01 43.62 16.05
C LEU A 733 43.33 42.40 16.69
N ILE A 734 43.60 41.19 16.21
CA ILE A 734 43.07 39.94 16.77
C ILE A 734 43.61 39.70 18.18
N VAL A 735 44.92 39.92 18.39
CA VAL A 735 45.55 39.79 19.72
C VAL A 735 44.97 40.82 20.71
N LYS A 736 44.76 42.07 20.29
CA LYS A 736 44.09 43.09 21.12
C LYS A 736 42.63 42.71 21.45
N LYS A 737 41.89 42.15 20.49
CA LYS A 737 40.49 41.68 20.70
C LYS A 737 40.41 40.51 21.69
N VAL A 738 41.34 39.56 21.62
CA VAL A 738 41.41 38.40 22.52
C VAL A 738 41.80 38.83 23.94
N LYS A 739 42.79 39.74 24.10
CA LYS A 739 43.14 40.32 25.40
C LYS A 739 41.96 41.08 26.04
N ALA A 740 41.23 41.87 25.26
CA ALA A 740 40.06 42.60 25.75
C ALA A 740 38.93 41.66 26.22
N ARG A 741 38.69 40.54 25.52
CA ARG A 741 37.70 39.54 25.95
C ARG A 741 38.12 38.83 27.24
N LEU A 742 39.40 38.47 27.38
CA LEU A 742 39.93 37.83 28.59
C LEU A 742 39.84 38.72 29.84
N GLU A 743 40.08 40.02 29.72
CA GLU A 743 39.87 41.03 30.78
C GLU A 743 38.40 41.11 31.22
N ILE A 744 37.46 41.03 30.27
CA ILE A 744 36.02 41.04 30.56
C ILE A 744 35.60 39.75 31.29
N TYR A 745 36.09 38.59 30.87
CA TYR A 745 35.83 37.34 31.58
C TYR A 745 36.40 37.33 32.99
N LYS A 746 37.59 37.92 33.20
CA LYS A 746 38.19 38.06 34.53
C LYS A 746 37.35 38.98 35.44
N LYS A 747 36.91 40.14 34.93
CA LYS A 747 36.00 41.04 35.66
C LYS A 747 34.65 40.41 35.99
N ASN A 748 34.09 39.64 35.06
CA ASN A 748 32.83 38.91 35.29
C ASN A 748 33.00 37.81 36.34
N ALA A 749 34.13 37.08 36.33
CA ALA A 749 34.43 36.07 37.34
C ALA A 749 34.62 36.70 38.74
N GLU A 750 35.34 37.82 38.84
CA GLU A 750 35.55 38.56 40.10
C GLU A 750 34.23 39.17 40.63
N SER A 751 33.35 39.64 39.75
CA SER A 751 32.00 40.15 40.10
C SER A 751 31.06 39.06 40.60
N ILE A 752 31.20 37.82 40.10
CA ILE A 752 30.41 36.67 40.56
C ILE A 752 30.94 36.20 41.92
N LEU A 753 32.27 36.22 42.11
CA LEU A 753 32.93 35.87 43.38
C LEU A 753 32.56 36.82 44.53
N SER A 754 32.46 38.13 44.27
CA SER A 754 32.06 39.12 45.29
C SER A 754 30.58 39.01 45.68
N THR A 755 29.72 38.57 44.75
CA THR A 755 28.28 38.37 45.01
C THR A 755 28.02 37.08 45.80
N CYS A 756 28.90 36.08 45.67
CA CYS A 756 28.78 34.79 46.37
C CYS A 756 29.51 34.72 47.73
N SER A 757 30.23 35.77 48.16
CA SER A 757 30.99 35.70 49.43
C SER A 757 30.10 35.64 50.67
N ASN A 758 28.86 36.14 50.60
CA ASN A 758 27.94 36.19 51.75
C ASN A 758 27.12 34.91 51.93
N ILE A 759 27.30 33.90 51.07
CA ILE A 759 26.55 32.62 51.12
C ILE A 759 27.51 31.41 51.25
N MET A 760 28.83 31.62 51.14
CA MET A 760 29.80 30.54 51.33
C MET A 760 30.11 30.32 52.80
N VAL A 761 29.55 29.24 53.37
CA VAL A 761 30.04 28.67 54.63
C VAL A 761 31.15 27.68 54.31
N LYS A 762 32.34 27.90 54.87
CA LYS A 762 33.42 26.92 54.84
C LYS A 762 33.13 25.82 55.86
N ILE A 763 32.98 24.60 55.37
CA ILE A 763 32.86 23.40 56.21
C ILE A 763 34.22 22.70 56.19
N ASP A 764 34.73 22.41 57.38
CA ASP A 764 36.07 21.88 57.56
C ASP A 764 36.10 20.36 57.29
N GLY A 765 36.85 19.96 56.27
CA GLY A 765 36.82 18.61 55.67
C GLY A 765 37.46 17.50 56.51
N ASN A 766 37.94 17.81 57.71
CA ASN A 766 38.56 16.84 58.63
C ASN A 766 37.58 16.20 59.64
N HIS A 767 36.30 16.55 59.61
CA HIS A 767 35.28 15.92 60.47
C HIS A 767 34.79 14.59 59.90
N GLN A 768 34.37 13.67 60.78
CA GLN A 768 33.70 12.43 60.36
C GLN A 768 32.39 12.76 59.63
N LYS A 769 32.10 11.92 58.62
CA LYS A 769 31.05 12.11 57.61
C LYS A 769 29.69 12.48 58.22
N GLU A 770 29.26 11.82 59.30
CA GLU A 770 27.95 12.11 59.90
C GLU A 770 27.84 13.54 60.46
N VAL A 771 28.91 14.09 61.03
CA VAL A 771 28.92 15.43 61.67
C VAL A 771 28.82 16.53 60.62
N ALA A 772 29.56 16.40 59.51
CA ALA A 772 29.49 17.34 58.39
C ALA A 772 28.10 17.35 57.72
N PHE A 773 27.44 16.19 57.60
CA PHE A 773 26.07 16.13 57.07
C PHE A 773 25.03 16.68 58.05
N GLN A 774 25.28 16.59 59.36
CA GLN A 774 24.40 17.16 60.37
C GLN A 774 24.48 18.70 60.41
N GLU A 775 25.67 19.27 60.21
CA GLU A 775 25.86 20.72 60.03
C GLU A 775 25.20 21.25 58.75
N ILE A 776 25.38 20.55 57.62
CA ILE A 776 24.72 20.92 56.35
C ILE A 776 23.19 20.82 56.49
N GLY A 777 22.70 19.80 57.21
CA GLY A 777 21.28 19.61 57.48
C GLY A 777 20.68 20.68 58.40
N SER A 778 21.40 21.11 59.43
CA SER A 778 20.96 22.19 60.33
C SER A 778 20.91 23.53 59.60
N PHE A 779 21.88 23.80 58.73
CA PHE A 779 21.96 25.03 57.95
C PHE A 779 20.84 25.13 56.91
N LEU A 780 20.51 24.02 56.23
CA LEU A 780 19.37 23.94 55.32
C LEU A 780 18.03 24.14 56.04
N SER A 781 17.90 23.64 57.28
CA SER A 781 16.71 23.84 58.13
C SER A 781 16.56 25.30 58.57
N GLN A 782 17.68 25.98 58.90
CA GLN A 782 17.72 27.41 59.25
C GLN A 782 17.23 28.28 58.07
N VAL A 783 17.76 28.03 56.87
CA VAL A 783 17.38 28.72 55.62
C VAL A 783 15.92 28.44 55.25
N GLN A 784 15.39 27.28 55.63
CA GLN A 784 13.99 26.90 55.40
C GLN A 784 13.02 27.59 56.37
N LYS A 785 13.44 27.88 57.62
CA LYS A 785 12.68 28.70 58.59
C LYS A 785 12.65 30.18 58.20
N ASP A 786 13.76 30.72 57.69
CA ASP A 786 13.84 32.12 57.23
C ASP A 786 13.03 32.40 55.96
N LYS A 787 12.63 31.34 55.25
CA LYS A 787 11.75 31.40 54.07
C LYS A 787 10.36 31.96 54.38
N ALA A 788 9.90 31.94 55.63
CA ALA A 788 8.60 32.49 56.01
C ALA A 788 8.54 34.04 55.97
N LYS A 789 9.67 34.74 55.84
CA LYS A 789 9.73 36.21 55.87
C LYS A 789 10.12 36.91 54.56
N LEU A 790 10.35 36.20 53.45
CA LEU A 790 10.82 36.81 52.20
C LEU A 790 9.97 36.41 50.98
N VAL A 791 9.39 37.44 50.34
CA VAL A 791 8.57 37.35 49.13
C VAL A 791 9.47 37.07 47.91
N LYS A 792 9.24 35.90 47.28
CA LYS A 792 9.86 35.29 46.07
C LYS A 792 11.15 34.47 46.28
N PRO A 793 11.05 33.12 46.23
CA PRO A 793 12.10 32.33 45.57
C PRO A 793 11.62 30.99 44.94
N GLY A 794 11.74 30.83 43.62
CA GLY A 794 11.39 29.58 42.92
C GLY A 794 12.58 28.76 42.38
N LYS A 795 13.66 29.41 41.94
CA LYS A 795 14.71 28.72 41.14
C LYS A 795 15.95 28.29 41.94
N CYS A 796 16.37 29.02 42.96
CA CYS A 796 17.60 28.67 43.71
C CYS A 796 17.41 27.44 44.64
N PHE A 797 16.21 27.25 45.19
CA PHE A 797 15.90 26.13 46.10
C PHE A 797 15.80 24.78 45.38
N GLN A 798 15.44 24.78 44.08
CA GLN A 798 15.41 23.55 43.27
C GLN A 798 16.83 23.08 42.92
N VAL A 799 17.77 24.01 42.70
CA VAL A 799 19.16 23.67 42.39
C VAL A 799 19.89 23.08 43.59
N LEU A 800 19.69 23.60 44.81
CA LEU A 800 20.28 23.01 46.01
C LEU A 800 19.69 21.62 46.36
N LYS A 801 18.39 21.43 46.16
CA LYS A 801 17.73 20.13 46.40
C LYS A 801 18.17 19.07 45.38
N PHE A 802 18.49 19.50 44.17
CA PHE A 802 19.06 18.66 43.11
C PHE A 802 20.50 18.27 43.43
N LEU A 803 21.34 19.21 43.88
CA LEU A 803 22.73 18.94 44.28
C LEU A 803 22.83 18.02 45.51
N TYR A 804 21.93 18.16 46.49
CA TYR A 804 21.87 17.26 47.66
C TYR A 804 21.51 15.82 47.27
N LYS A 805 20.51 15.63 46.38
CA LYS A 805 20.15 14.30 45.86
C LYS A 805 21.20 13.72 44.92
N PHE A 806 21.90 14.55 44.17
CA PHE A 806 22.99 14.15 43.29
C PHE A 806 24.20 13.65 44.11
N ALA A 807 24.53 14.32 45.22
CA ALA A 807 25.56 13.86 46.16
C ALA A 807 25.18 12.56 46.89
N GLN A 808 23.89 12.34 47.15
CA GLN A 808 23.37 11.11 47.78
C GLN A 808 23.40 9.90 46.84
N GLY A 809 23.21 10.13 45.53
CA GLY A 809 23.25 9.09 44.48
C GLY A 809 24.65 8.75 43.96
N LEU A 810 25.69 9.48 44.37
CA LEU A 810 27.08 9.24 43.98
C LEU A 810 27.86 8.34 44.97
N TYR A 811 27.24 7.93 46.09
CA TYR A 811 27.87 7.14 47.15
C TYR A 811 27.09 5.85 47.56
N LEU A 812 26.06 5.50 46.78
CA LEU A 812 25.40 4.19 46.71
C LEU A 812 25.75 3.58 45.34
#